data_AF-A0A817ZWZ8-F1
#
_entry.id   AF-A0A817ZWZ8-F1
#
_cell.length_a   1.000
_cell.length_b   1.000
_cell.length_c   1.000
_cell.angle_alpha   90.00
_cell.angle_beta   90.00
_cell.angle_gamma   90.00
#
_symmetry.space_group_name_H-M   'P 1'
#
loop_
_entity.id
_entity.type
_entity.pdbx_description
1 polymer ?
#
loop_
_entity_poly.entity_id
_entity_poly.type
_entity_poly.pdbx_seq_one_letter_code
_entity_poly.pdbx_strand_id
1 'polypeptide(L)'
;MPYRKFFRSIPAIYGILMLLIVTCIFTRAFTNIRANLIDQLYSFDYPRTYVELYFLIFTDSIILILFSCVALFKCSQCLKYFRRIRLILIVFQLFIYAYSLSKFLVFYEWKNIRESTSPYQLDRFDRLAIIFIPLLALGGILIWILFFNIINNKHVNRTTDPEQEHLINETTRRLYTEEASPLAVDVEGTLPTSSNNETENKDFQAQIKETSSSWWRIIKLGKQEWKLYTIGFFFLLIAALTEMFQPLFSGNIISSVVGNNWHKFLMNIFWYLGVSLIYVITSGLRGFIFSITSTNLIQRLRNTVFACIVKQDIEFFDQTKTGEITSRLSSDITTVGEAVSINLNIFLRIGIIVMMLVLSWNLFLLILITGPLTFVTAKIYGDLMAKQQEKIQEALAKSNALAEEAISTIRTVRSFANEDEEVRLFHKKNDIVRKYSIRQAFYYFGYMWNGQILIVLLNLGTLAYGGHIVMNNRLSLSNFVSFILYQQKLGDVLNAMNDVFTGLMKASGASVKLFEYIDRKPNIVNNGTEKSNHFQGRIEFKNVSFSFPNRKTDKVLKNISFTIEPGQQVALVGPSGSGKTTCIGLLEHFYEADEGQILIDDIPVQNYEYKFYHEKVSLVSQEPVLHARSIKDNIQYGVIENKSQEEIEYVAQMANAHSFISQFQNGYETECGERGVQMSGGQKQRIALARALIRSPNILLLDEATSALDAEAESQVQEAIARTVIGRTVLVIAHRLSTIRNADKILVIQYGEIVEEGTHVALMNKHGLYYQLVKRQTVQNGTEIRKQLTQNDKTTISIGIPLTDTKKYSTSFNLVQSV
;
A
#
# COMPACT_ATOMS: atom_id res chain seq x y z
N MET A 1 -23.15 -4.92 -50.92
CA MET A 1 -23.75 -4.69 -49.59
C MET A 1 -24.93 -5.65 -49.23
N PRO A 2 -24.93 -6.97 -49.55
CA PRO A 2 -25.87 -7.92 -48.89
C PRO A 2 -25.22 -8.91 -47.90
N TYR A 3 -23.91 -9.20 -48.02
CA TYR A 3 -23.25 -10.22 -47.19
C TYR A 3 -22.99 -9.82 -45.73
N ARG A 4 -22.96 -8.51 -45.41
CA ARG A 4 -22.65 -8.02 -44.05
C ARG A 4 -23.80 -8.25 -43.05
N LYS A 5 -25.05 -8.32 -43.51
CA LYS A 5 -26.20 -8.71 -42.67
C LYS A 5 -26.23 -10.21 -42.43
N PHE A 6 -25.92 -11.02 -43.43
CA PHE A 6 -25.88 -12.48 -43.32
C PHE A 6 -24.84 -12.96 -42.30
N PHE A 7 -23.63 -12.39 -42.32
CA PHE A 7 -22.55 -12.73 -41.39
C PHE A 7 -22.78 -12.23 -39.94
N ARG A 8 -23.64 -11.23 -39.71
CA ARG A 8 -24.02 -10.79 -38.36
C ARG A 8 -24.95 -11.77 -37.64
N SER A 9 -25.74 -12.51 -38.40
CA SER A 9 -26.67 -13.53 -37.88
C SER A 9 -26.00 -14.88 -37.62
N ILE A 10 -24.85 -15.18 -38.24
CA ILE A 10 -24.16 -16.48 -38.08
C ILE A 10 -23.79 -16.78 -36.62
N PRO A 11 -23.23 -15.87 -35.80
CA PRO A 11 -22.93 -16.16 -34.39
C PRO A 11 -24.17 -16.35 -33.52
N ALA A 12 -25.28 -15.67 -33.85
CA ALA A 12 -26.56 -15.82 -33.14
C ALA A 12 -27.23 -17.15 -33.51
N ILE A 13 -27.24 -17.52 -34.79
CA ILE A 13 -27.71 -18.80 -35.30
C ILE A 13 -26.84 -19.93 -34.74
N TYR A 14 -25.52 -19.75 -34.66
CA TYR A 14 -24.58 -20.70 -34.09
C TYR A 14 -24.74 -20.82 -32.56
N GLY A 15 -25.04 -19.72 -31.87
CA GLY A 15 -25.39 -19.71 -30.45
C GLY A 15 -26.70 -20.44 -30.17
N ILE A 16 -27.72 -20.27 -31.02
CA ILE A 16 -29.00 -20.98 -30.94
C ILE A 16 -28.82 -22.46 -31.30
N LEU A 17 -28.00 -22.78 -32.31
CA LEU A 17 -27.67 -24.15 -32.69
C LEU A 17 -26.90 -24.85 -31.57
N MET A 18 -25.94 -24.19 -30.93
CA MET A 18 -25.23 -24.71 -29.75
C MET A 18 -26.16 -24.83 -28.54
N LEU A 19 -27.09 -23.89 -28.33
CA LEU A 19 -28.09 -24.01 -27.27
C LEU A 19 -29.03 -25.18 -27.54
N LEU A 20 -29.43 -25.42 -28.79
CA LEU A 20 -30.23 -26.57 -29.22
C LEU A 20 -29.46 -27.88 -29.12
N ILE A 21 -28.17 -27.91 -29.46
CA ILE A 21 -27.31 -29.09 -29.34
C ILE A 21 -27.06 -29.39 -27.86
N VAL A 22 -26.73 -28.37 -27.05
CA VAL A 22 -26.58 -28.50 -25.59
C VAL A 22 -27.89 -28.93 -24.98
N THR A 23 -29.03 -28.36 -25.39
CA THR A 23 -30.34 -28.74 -24.86
C THR A 23 -30.74 -30.13 -25.33
N CYS A 24 -30.48 -30.54 -26.58
CA CYS A 24 -30.70 -31.92 -27.03
C CYS A 24 -29.81 -32.91 -26.28
N ILE A 25 -28.53 -32.61 -26.07
CA ILE A 25 -27.61 -33.46 -25.31
C ILE A 25 -28.01 -33.51 -23.83
N PHE A 26 -28.41 -32.38 -23.25
CA PHE A 26 -28.87 -32.28 -21.86
C PHE A 26 -30.20 -33.02 -21.67
N THR A 27 -31.16 -32.85 -22.58
CA THR A 27 -32.46 -33.55 -22.56
C THR A 27 -32.25 -35.05 -22.76
N ARG A 28 -31.34 -35.46 -23.65
CA ARG A 28 -31.04 -36.87 -23.95
C ARG A 28 -30.20 -37.55 -22.86
N ALA A 29 -29.29 -36.81 -22.22
CA ALA A 29 -28.56 -37.26 -21.05
C ALA A 29 -29.50 -37.39 -19.84
N PHE A 30 -30.42 -36.45 -19.62
CA PHE A 30 -31.37 -36.49 -18.51
C PHE A 30 -32.45 -37.58 -18.70
N THR A 31 -32.93 -37.80 -19.92
CA THR A 31 -33.84 -38.93 -20.21
C THR A 31 -33.15 -40.28 -20.06
N ASN A 32 -31.85 -40.39 -20.34
CA ASN A 32 -31.08 -41.63 -20.13
C ASN A 32 -30.67 -41.84 -18.67
N ILE A 33 -30.51 -40.80 -17.85
CA ILE A 33 -30.27 -40.94 -16.41
C ILE A 33 -31.53 -41.44 -15.68
N ARG A 34 -32.72 -41.08 -16.18
CA ARG A 34 -34.02 -41.50 -15.61
C ARG A 34 -34.40 -42.95 -15.94
N ALA A 35 -33.73 -43.57 -16.92
CA ALA A 35 -33.92 -44.97 -17.31
C ALA A 35 -32.59 -45.75 -17.14
N ASN A 36 -32.43 -46.31 -15.94
CA ASN A 36 -31.53 -47.42 -15.61
C ASN A 36 -30.03 -47.22 -15.87
N LEU A 37 -29.38 -46.52 -14.93
CA LEU A 37 -27.93 -46.66 -14.68
C LEU A 37 -27.56 -48.12 -14.35
N ILE A 38 -28.51 -48.87 -13.76
CA ILE A 38 -28.38 -50.29 -13.40
C ILE A 38 -28.46 -51.19 -14.65
N ASP A 39 -29.34 -50.92 -15.62
CA ASP A 39 -29.38 -51.68 -16.88
C ASP A 39 -28.14 -51.39 -17.74
N GLN A 40 -27.61 -50.17 -17.74
CA GLN A 40 -26.36 -49.88 -18.48
C GLN A 40 -25.13 -50.59 -17.91
N LEU A 41 -25.12 -50.91 -16.61
CA LEU A 41 -24.09 -51.76 -16.00
C LEU A 41 -24.24 -53.24 -16.41
N TYR A 42 -25.47 -53.72 -16.62
CA TYR A 42 -25.76 -55.11 -17.02
C TYR A 42 -25.79 -55.35 -18.54
N SER A 43 -26.12 -54.35 -19.36
CA SER A 43 -26.20 -54.40 -20.83
C SER A 43 -25.28 -53.36 -21.46
N PHE A 44 -23.99 -53.40 -21.12
CA PHE A 44 -23.01 -52.46 -21.67
C PHE A 44 -22.79 -52.72 -23.17
N ASP A 45 -23.34 -51.85 -24.01
CA ASP A 45 -23.29 -51.95 -25.47
C ASP A 45 -22.01 -51.28 -26.00
N TYR A 46 -21.00 -52.10 -26.25
CA TYR A 46 -19.64 -51.68 -26.64
C TYR A 46 -19.60 -50.79 -27.91
N PRO A 47 -20.31 -51.10 -29.02
CA PRO A 47 -20.31 -50.28 -30.23
C PRO A 47 -20.93 -48.89 -29.99
N ARG A 48 -21.96 -48.83 -29.15
CA ARG A 48 -22.69 -47.59 -28.87
C ARG A 48 -21.85 -46.62 -28.05
N THR A 49 -21.14 -47.10 -27.04
CA THR A 49 -20.22 -46.28 -26.24
C THR A 49 -19.02 -45.80 -27.08
N TYR A 50 -18.56 -46.62 -28.02
CA TYR A 50 -17.51 -46.26 -28.97
C TYR A 50 -17.95 -45.11 -29.89
N VAL A 51 -19.15 -45.20 -30.46
CA VAL A 51 -19.74 -44.14 -31.28
C VAL A 51 -19.95 -42.86 -30.46
N GLU A 52 -20.38 -42.94 -29.20
CA GLU A 52 -20.54 -41.79 -28.30
C GLU A 52 -19.20 -41.06 -28.04
N LEU A 53 -18.12 -41.80 -27.74
CA LEU A 53 -16.77 -41.23 -27.51
C LEU A 53 -16.17 -40.61 -28.78
N TYR A 54 -16.32 -41.26 -29.94
CA TYR A 54 -15.86 -40.70 -31.22
C TYR A 54 -16.68 -39.48 -31.65
N PHE A 55 -17.99 -39.49 -31.42
CA PHE A 55 -18.82 -38.32 -31.62
C PHE A 55 -18.36 -37.17 -30.72
N LEU A 56 -18.01 -37.46 -29.45
CA LEU A 56 -17.43 -36.48 -28.54
C LEU A 56 -16.10 -35.91 -29.08
N ILE A 57 -15.16 -36.75 -29.51
CA ILE A 57 -13.90 -36.31 -30.15
C ILE A 57 -14.16 -35.43 -31.36
N PHE A 58 -15.07 -35.86 -32.22
CA PHE A 58 -15.39 -35.18 -33.47
C PHE A 58 -16.03 -33.83 -33.20
N THR A 59 -16.97 -33.75 -32.26
CA THR A 59 -17.57 -32.49 -31.83
C THR A 59 -16.54 -31.55 -31.19
N ASP A 60 -15.66 -32.04 -30.33
CA ASP A 60 -14.65 -31.21 -29.65
C ASP A 60 -13.57 -30.72 -30.64
N SER A 61 -13.18 -31.57 -31.61
CA SER A 61 -12.28 -31.21 -32.71
C SER A 61 -12.92 -30.19 -33.66
N ILE A 62 -14.20 -30.34 -34.00
CA ILE A 62 -14.96 -29.38 -34.81
C ILE A 62 -15.07 -28.04 -34.09
N ILE A 63 -15.32 -28.05 -32.78
CA ILE A 63 -15.34 -26.83 -31.96
C ILE A 63 -13.97 -26.16 -32.01
N LEU A 64 -12.89 -26.89 -31.71
CA LEU A 64 -11.52 -26.34 -31.76
C LEU A 64 -11.14 -25.79 -33.15
N ILE A 65 -11.53 -26.46 -34.23
CA ILE A 65 -11.26 -26.03 -35.62
C ILE A 65 -12.11 -24.82 -36.01
N LEU A 66 -13.44 -24.87 -35.83
CA LEU A 66 -14.35 -23.76 -36.13
C LEU A 66 -13.95 -22.50 -35.35
N PHE A 67 -13.54 -22.63 -34.09
CA PHE A 67 -13.09 -21.49 -33.29
C PHE A 67 -11.69 -21.01 -33.69
N SER A 68 -10.77 -21.89 -34.09
CA SER A 68 -9.49 -21.49 -34.70
C SER A 68 -9.71 -20.70 -36.00
N CYS A 69 -10.71 -21.08 -36.79
CA CYS A 69 -11.13 -20.32 -37.97
C CYS A 69 -11.72 -18.94 -37.59
N VAL A 70 -12.60 -18.86 -36.59
CA VAL A 70 -13.16 -17.57 -36.10
C VAL A 70 -12.06 -16.64 -35.58
N ALA A 71 -11.05 -17.18 -34.90
CA ALA A 71 -9.90 -16.42 -34.41
C ALA A 71 -9.03 -15.82 -35.53
N LEU A 72 -8.89 -16.53 -36.66
CA LEU A 72 -8.17 -16.03 -37.84
C LEU A 72 -8.88 -14.85 -38.51
N PHE A 73 -10.21 -14.74 -38.37
CA PHE A 73 -11.01 -13.70 -39.03
C PHE A 73 -10.98 -12.30 -38.37
N LYS A 74 -10.17 -12.06 -37.33
CA LYS A 74 -9.79 -10.71 -36.81
C LYS A 74 -10.94 -9.68 -36.67
N CYS A 75 -12.15 -10.10 -36.31
CA CYS A 75 -13.29 -9.18 -36.18
C CYS A 75 -13.46 -8.71 -34.72
N SER A 76 -13.27 -7.42 -34.45
CA SER A 76 -13.34 -6.82 -33.09
C SER A 76 -14.70 -7.04 -32.39
N GLN A 77 -15.79 -7.12 -33.16
CA GLN A 77 -17.13 -7.38 -32.62
C GLN A 77 -17.29 -8.82 -32.14
N CYS A 78 -16.67 -9.81 -32.80
CA CYS A 78 -16.73 -11.21 -32.39
C CYS A 78 -16.07 -11.45 -31.01
N LEU A 79 -15.05 -10.66 -30.66
CA LEU A 79 -14.35 -10.77 -29.37
C LEU A 79 -15.17 -10.30 -28.16
N LYS A 80 -16.05 -9.30 -28.31
CA LYS A 80 -16.97 -8.88 -27.22
C LYS A 80 -17.98 -9.99 -26.89
N TYR A 81 -18.52 -10.66 -27.91
CA TYR A 81 -19.39 -11.83 -27.72
C TYR A 81 -18.62 -13.03 -27.16
N PHE A 82 -17.37 -13.22 -27.58
CA PHE A 82 -16.48 -14.26 -27.08
C PHE A 82 -16.23 -14.16 -25.56
N ARG A 83 -16.04 -12.95 -25.02
CA ARG A 83 -15.94 -12.74 -23.56
C ARG A 83 -17.19 -13.17 -22.79
N ARG A 84 -18.38 -12.99 -23.38
CA ARG A 84 -19.66 -13.40 -22.76
C ARG A 84 -19.86 -14.92 -22.80
N ILE A 85 -19.40 -15.59 -23.85
CA ILE A 85 -19.60 -17.04 -24.07
C ILE A 85 -18.45 -17.88 -23.47
N ARG A 86 -17.29 -17.29 -23.15
CA ARG A 86 -16.11 -17.98 -22.60
C ARG A 86 -16.41 -18.88 -21.40
N LEU A 87 -17.16 -18.36 -20.41
CA LEU A 87 -17.48 -19.15 -19.22
C LEU A 87 -18.30 -20.39 -19.61
N ILE A 88 -19.26 -20.22 -20.51
CA ILE A 88 -20.12 -21.31 -21.02
C ILE A 88 -19.27 -22.36 -21.75
N LEU A 89 -18.29 -21.94 -22.55
CA LEU A 89 -17.41 -22.86 -23.29
C LEU A 89 -16.45 -23.63 -22.37
N ILE A 90 -15.87 -22.95 -21.38
CA ILE A 90 -15.02 -23.62 -20.37
C ILE A 90 -15.86 -24.62 -19.58
N VAL A 91 -17.07 -24.24 -19.15
CA VAL A 91 -18.00 -25.14 -18.44
C VAL A 91 -18.37 -26.34 -19.32
N PHE A 92 -18.62 -26.12 -20.62
CA PHE A 92 -18.93 -27.18 -21.57
C PHE A 92 -17.77 -28.16 -21.77
N GLN A 93 -16.53 -27.66 -21.92
CA GLN A 93 -15.33 -28.49 -22.04
C GLN A 93 -15.04 -29.27 -20.74
N LEU A 94 -15.24 -28.66 -19.58
CA LEU A 94 -15.14 -29.33 -18.29
C LEU A 94 -16.20 -30.44 -18.13
N PHE A 95 -17.39 -30.25 -18.71
CA PHE A 95 -18.43 -31.26 -18.74
C PHE A 95 -18.10 -32.43 -19.67
N ILE A 96 -17.60 -32.14 -20.89
CA ILE A 96 -17.06 -33.14 -21.82
C ILE A 96 -15.95 -33.95 -21.15
N TYR A 97 -15.04 -33.26 -20.45
CA TYR A 97 -13.96 -33.87 -19.71
C TYR A 97 -14.48 -34.80 -18.60
N ALA A 98 -15.35 -34.32 -17.73
CA ALA A 98 -15.96 -35.11 -16.66
C ALA A 98 -16.73 -36.33 -17.19
N TYR A 99 -17.49 -36.16 -18.28
CA TYR A 99 -18.22 -37.22 -18.94
C TYR A 99 -17.27 -38.28 -19.53
N SER A 100 -16.22 -37.86 -20.24
CA SER A 100 -15.23 -38.77 -20.82
C SER A 100 -14.52 -39.60 -19.75
N LEU A 101 -14.15 -38.97 -18.62
CA LEU A 101 -13.51 -39.65 -17.50
C LEU A 101 -14.46 -40.64 -16.80
N SER A 102 -15.74 -40.29 -16.68
CA SER A 102 -16.77 -41.19 -16.12
C SER A 102 -16.99 -42.43 -16.99
N LYS A 103 -17.07 -42.25 -18.32
CA LYS A 103 -17.18 -43.37 -19.28
C LYS A 103 -15.91 -44.23 -19.30
N PHE A 104 -14.73 -43.63 -19.16
CA PHE A 104 -13.48 -44.38 -19.00
C PHE A 104 -13.49 -45.25 -17.74
N LEU A 105 -13.94 -44.70 -16.62
CA LEU A 105 -14.04 -45.41 -15.35
C LEU A 105 -15.00 -46.61 -15.47
N VAL A 106 -16.17 -46.43 -16.09
CA VAL A 106 -17.13 -47.52 -16.37
C VAL A 106 -16.55 -48.56 -17.34
N PHE A 107 -15.88 -48.13 -18.42
CA PHE A 107 -15.24 -49.03 -19.38
C PHE A 107 -14.13 -49.88 -18.76
N TYR A 108 -13.32 -49.26 -17.89
CA TYR A 108 -12.28 -49.95 -17.15
C TYR A 108 -12.85 -51.02 -16.21
N GLU A 109 -13.95 -50.73 -15.52
CA GLU A 109 -14.64 -51.74 -14.71
C GLU A 109 -15.19 -52.88 -15.55
N TRP A 110 -15.85 -52.58 -16.66
CA TRP A 110 -16.48 -53.58 -17.53
C TRP A 110 -15.46 -54.53 -18.16
N LYS A 111 -14.30 -54.02 -18.61
CA LYS A 111 -13.21 -54.84 -19.17
C LYS A 111 -12.66 -55.85 -18.14
N ASN A 112 -12.40 -55.40 -16.92
CA ASN A 112 -11.90 -56.27 -15.85
C ASN A 112 -12.92 -57.30 -15.35
N ILE A 113 -14.23 -57.10 -15.58
CA ILE A 113 -15.27 -58.09 -15.26
C ILE A 113 -15.29 -59.24 -16.30
N ARG A 114 -14.91 -58.97 -17.56
CA ARG A 114 -15.02 -59.93 -18.69
C ARG A 114 -13.74 -60.69 -19.03
N GLU A 115 -12.57 -60.26 -18.55
CA GLU A 115 -11.29 -60.99 -18.71
C GLU A 115 -11.26 -62.36 -17.98
N SER A 116 -12.33 -62.76 -17.29
CA SER A 116 -12.52 -64.14 -16.80
C SER A 116 -13.01 -65.13 -17.88
N THR A 117 -13.40 -64.70 -19.09
CA THR A 117 -14.12 -65.60 -20.02
C THR A 117 -13.85 -65.54 -21.54
N SER A 118 -13.02 -64.66 -22.13
CA SER A 118 -12.39 -64.93 -23.45
C SER A 118 -11.37 -63.85 -23.90
N PRO A 119 -10.40 -64.18 -24.78
CA PRO A 119 -9.37 -63.23 -25.22
C PRO A 119 -9.48 -62.91 -26.71
N TYR A 120 -9.94 -61.73 -27.16
CA TYR A 120 -9.60 -61.25 -28.51
C TYR A 120 -9.58 -59.72 -28.68
N GLN A 121 -8.37 -59.24 -29.01
CA GLN A 121 -8.00 -58.22 -30.00
C GLN A 121 -8.82 -56.91 -30.12
N LEU A 122 -8.52 -55.92 -29.26
CA LEU A 122 -8.68 -54.48 -29.57
C LEU A 122 -7.88 -53.60 -28.59
N ASP A 123 -6.71 -54.08 -28.17
CA ASP A 123 -6.22 -53.77 -26.84
C ASP A 123 -5.29 -52.54 -26.72
N ARG A 124 -4.66 -52.08 -27.81
CA ARG A 124 -3.71 -50.95 -27.76
C ARG A 124 -4.26 -49.61 -28.27
N PHE A 125 -5.05 -49.61 -29.35
CA PHE A 125 -5.58 -48.39 -29.93
C PHE A 125 -6.72 -47.78 -29.09
N ASP A 126 -7.54 -48.61 -28.46
CA ASP A 126 -8.65 -48.15 -27.62
C ASP A 126 -8.18 -47.53 -26.30
N ARG A 127 -7.10 -48.05 -25.71
CA ARG A 127 -6.47 -47.43 -24.52
C ARG A 127 -5.90 -46.06 -24.84
N LEU A 128 -5.33 -45.89 -26.04
CA LEU A 128 -4.82 -44.61 -26.50
C LEU A 128 -5.96 -43.62 -26.69
N ALA A 129 -7.03 -43.96 -27.42
CA ALA A 129 -8.15 -43.05 -27.65
C ALA A 129 -8.79 -42.56 -26.34
N ILE A 130 -9.00 -43.44 -25.36
CA ILE A 130 -9.66 -43.07 -24.12
C ILE A 130 -8.77 -42.24 -23.18
N ILE A 131 -7.45 -42.37 -23.25
CA ILE A 131 -6.51 -41.48 -22.53
C ILE A 131 -6.36 -40.14 -23.27
N PHE A 132 -6.37 -40.18 -24.60
CA PHE A 132 -6.14 -39.02 -25.46
C PHE A 132 -7.31 -38.03 -25.41
N ILE A 133 -8.55 -38.48 -25.21
CA ILE A 133 -9.75 -37.63 -25.15
C ILE A 133 -9.75 -36.68 -23.93
N PRO A 134 -9.61 -37.15 -22.68
CA PRO A 134 -9.46 -36.26 -21.54
C PRO A 134 -8.22 -35.37 -21.67
N LEU A 135 -7.11 -35.88 -22.21
CA LEU A 135 -5.88 -35.10 -22.41
C LEU A 135 -6.08 -33.97 -23.43
N LEU A 136 -6.82 -34.23 -24.52
CA LEU A 136 -7.19 -33.25 -25.53
C LEU A 136 -8.17 -32.21 -24.99
N ALA A 137 -9.14 -32.61 -24.17
CA ALA A 137 -10.08 -31.68 -23.53
C ALA A 137 -9.34 -30.78 -22.50
N LEU A 138 -8.43 -31.35 -21.71
CA LEU A 138 -7.59 -30.62 -20.74
C LEU A 138 -6.58 -29.71 -21.45
N GLY A 139 -5.99 -30.19 -22.54
CA GLY A 139 -5.17 -29.40 -23.47
C GLY A 139 -5.97 -28.26 -24.11
N GLY A 140 -7.22 -28.52 -24.49
CA GLY A 140 -8.17 -27.51 -24.97
C GLY A 140 -8.40 -26.42 -23.93
N ILE A 141 -8.70 -26.79 -22.68
CA ILE A 141 -8.88 -25.84 -21.57
C ILE A 141 -7.61 -24.99 -21.34
N LEU A 142 -6.43 -25.61 -21.35
CA LEU A 142 -5.14 -24.93 -21.20
C LEU A 142 -4.86 -23.97 -22.36
N ILE A 143 -5.10 -24.41 -23.60
CA ILE A 143 -5.00 -23.57 -24.79
C ILE A 143 -6.00 -22.41 -24.69
N TRP A 144 -7.22 -22.62 -24.22
CA TRP A 144 -8.22 -21.57 -24.00
C TRP A 144 -7.78 -20.54 -22.96
N ILE A 145 -7.16 -20.97 -21.86
CA ILE A 145 -6.62 -20.08 -20.82
C ILE A 145 -5.44 -19.27 -21.38
N LEU A 146 -4.49 -19.93 -22.05
CA LEU A 146 -3.32 -19.28 -22.64
C LEU A 146 -3.69 -18.33 -23.78
N PHE A 147 -4.54 -18.77 -24.70
CA PHE A 147 -5.00 -17.98 -25.84
C PHE A 147 -5.77 -16.74 -25.40
N PHE A 148 -6.59 -16.84 -24.36
CA PHE A 148 -7.27 -15.67 -23.79
C PHE A 148 -6.30 -14.70 -23.12
N ASN A 149 -5.30 -15.18 -22.38
CA ASN A 149 -4.29 -14.31 -21.79
C ASN A 149 -3.50 -13.55 -22.87
N ILE A 150 -3.19 -14.20 -24.00
CA ILE A 150 -2.53 -13.59 -25.16
C ILE A 150 -3.43 -12.55 -25.84
N ILE A 151 -4.74 -12.84 -25.98
CA ILE A 151 -5.72 -11.91 -26.56
C ILE A 151 -5.96 -10.69 -25.67
N ASN A 152 -6.10 -10.89 -24.35
CA ASN A 152 -6.30 -9.80 -23.40
C ASN A 152 -5.11 -8.83 -23.44
N ASN A 153 -3.88 -9.36 -23.51
CA ASN A 153 -2.67 -8.56 -23.68
C ASN A 153 -2.63 -7.80 -25.02
N LYS A 154 -3.27 -8.31 -26.09
CA LYS A 154 -3.30 -7.66 -27.41
C LYS A 154 -4.45 -6.67 -27.62
N HIS A 155 -5.57 -6.80 -26.91
CA HIS A 155 -6.76 -5.97 -27.13
C HIS A 155 -6.80 -4.67 -26.33
N VAL A 156 -6.04 -4.57 -25.24
CA VAL A 156 -5.84 -3.29 -24.56
C VAL A 156 -5.01 -2.33 -25.44
N ASN A 157 -4.21 -2.85 -26.38
CA ASN A 157 -3.42 -2.03 -27.32
C ASN A 157 -4.20 -1.53 -28.57
N ARG A 158 -5.52 -1.77 -28.73
CA ARG A 158 -6.20 -1.52 -30.03
C ARG A 158 -7.65 -1.01 -30.04
N THR A 159 -8.24 -0.56 -28.92
CA THR A 159 -9.60 0.02 -28.98
C THR A 159 -9.59 1.54 -29.06
N THR A 160 -9.36 2.07 -30.26
CA THR A 160 -9.90 3.36 -30.72
C THR A 160 -10.53 3.12 -32.09
N ASP A 161 -11.85 2.94 -32.11
CA ASP A 161 -12.66 2.86 -33.33
C ASP A 161 -13.51 4.14 -33.38
N PRO A 162 -13.22 5.11 -34.28
CA PRO A 162 -13.75 6.48 -34.20
C PRO A 162 -15.28 6.58 -34.31
N GLU A 163 -15.97 5.55 -34.83
CA GLU A 163 -17.44 5.52 -34.90
C GLU A 163 -18.12 5.22 -33.55
N GLN A 164 -17.46 4.52 -32.61
CA GLN A 164 -18.04 4.29 -31.26
C GLN A 164 -17.89 5.48 -30.34
N GLU A 165 -16.83 6.28 -30.53
CA GLU A 165 -16.60 7.51 -29.78
C GLU A 165 -17.64 8.59 -30.15
N HIS A 166 -18.04 8.66 -31.42
CA HIS A 166 -19.10 9.58 -31.87
C HIS A 166 -20.49 9.21 -31.32
N LEU A 167 -20.81 7.92 -31.25
CA LEU A 167 -22.10 7.45 -30.73
C LEU A 167 -22.17 7.55 -29.20
N ILE A 168 -21.07 7.27 -28.49
CA ILE A 168 -20.97 7.47 -27.03
C ILE A 168 -21.03 8.96 -26.71
N ASN A 169 -20.36 9.82 -27.48
CA ASN A 169 -20.42 11.27 -27.29
C ASN A 169 -21.80 11.86 -27.61
N GLU A 170 -22.54 11.34 -28.60
CA GLU A 170 -23.94 11.73 -28.85
C GLU A 170 -24.92 11.25 -27.76
N THR A 171 -24.75 10.01 -27.29
CA THR A 171 -25.62 9.46 -26.23
C THR A 171 -25.35 10.14 -24.88
N THR A 172 -24.08 10.46 -24.61
CA THR A 172 -23.65 11.22 -23.43
C THR A 172 -24.10 12.69 -23.56
N ARG A 173 -24.01 13.32 -24.74
CA ARG A 173 -24.57 14.67 -24.97
C ARG A 173 -26.07 14.75 -24.73
N ARG A 174 -26.84 13.73 -25.13
CA ARG A 174 -28.30 13.69 -24.92
C ARG A 174 -28.68 13.50 -23.45
N LEU A 175 -27.89 12.74 -22.68
CA LEU A 175 -28.13 12.55 -21.24
C LEU A 175 -27.77 13.78 -20.40
N TYR A 176 -26.90 14.68 -20.90
CA TYR A 176 -26.54 15.94 -20.23
C TYR A 176 -27.35 17.17 -20.70
N THR A 177 -28.31 17.02 -21.63
CA THR A 177 -29.12 18.14 -22.16
C THR A 177 -30.57 18.18 -21.67
N GLU A 178 -31.07 17.17 -20.95
CA GLU A 178 -32.46 17.16 -20.43
C GLU A 178 -32.62 17.73 -19.01
N GLU A 179 -31.54 18.05 -18.29
CA GLU A 179 -31.63 18.71 -16.98
C GLU A 179 -30.57 19.81 -16.84
N ALA A 180 -30.83 20.99 -17.41
CA ALA A 180 -30.47 22.30 -16.82
C ALA A 180 -30.70 23.47 -17.79
N SER A 181 -31.36 24.51 -17.29
CA SER A 181 -31.25 25.89 -17.76
C SER A 181 -31.45 26.84 -16.56
N PRO A 182 -30.91 28.07 -16.56
CA PRO A 182 -29.52 28.43 -16.86
C PRO A 182 -28.96 29.38 -15.78
N LEU A 183 -27.71 29.19 -15.37
CA LEU A 183 -26.87 30.26 -14.80
C LEU A 183 -25.43 29.96 -15.24
N ALA A 184 -25.06 30.54 -16.38
CA ALA A 184 -23.73 30.45 -16.96
C ALA A 184 -22.80 31.47 -16.28
N VAL A 185 -21.64 31.00 -15.83
CA VAL A 185 -20.41 31.79 -15.78
C VAL A 185 -19.32 30.94 -16.42
N ASP A 186 -18.73 31.51 -17.47
CA ASP A 186 -17.70 30.92 -18.32
C ASP A 186 -16.43 30.56 -17.55
N VAL A 187 -15.94 29.33 -17.75
CA VAL A 187 -14.52 29.00 -17.58
C VAL A 187 -14.12 28.08 -18.73
N GLU A 188 -13.45 28.65 -19.73
CA GLU A 188 -12.64 27.89 -20.69
C GLU A 188 -11.52 27.17 -19.94
N GLY A 189 -11.52 25.84 -20.03
CA GLY A 189 -10.47 24.98 -19.48
C GLY A 189 -10.45 23.66 -20.23
N THR A 190 -9.39 23.45 -21.02
CA THR A 190 -9.08 22.29 -21.85
C THR A 190 -9.32 20.94 -21.17
N LEU A 191 -10.14 20.08 -21.80
CA LEU A 191 -10.27 18.65 -21.46
C LEU A 191 -9.00 17.87 -21.90
N PRO A 192 -8.45 16.97 -21.06
CA PRO A 192 -7.25 16.22 -21.41
C PRO A 192 -7.55 15.08 -22.40
N THR A 193 -6.75 15.03 -23.48
CA THR A 193 -6.79 14.00 -24.53
C THR A 193 -6.07 12.71 -24.11
N SER A 194 -6.82 11.60 -24.09
CA SER A 194 -6.45 10.24 -24.55
C SER A 194 -5.02 9.68 -24.31
N SER A 195 -4.37 9.91 -23.16
CA SER A 195 -3.07 9.28 -22.84
C SER A 195 -3.14 8.06 -21.91
N ASN A 196 -4.29 7.72 -21.31
CA ASN A 196 -4.31 6.81 -20.15
C ASN A 196 -4.27 5.29 -20.45
N ASN A 197 -4.65 4.84 -21.65
CA ASN A 197 -4.82 3.39 -21.91
C ASN A 197 -3.52 2.68 -22.37
N GLU A 198 -2.55 3.39 -22.94
CA GLU A 198 -1.22 2.81 -23.23
C GLU A 198 -0.33 2.76 -21.99
N THR A 199 -0.55 3.69 -21.04
CA THR A 199 0.10 3.69 -19.73
C THR A 199 -0.36 2.50 -18.91
N GLU A 200 -1.66 2.26 -18.73
CA GLU A 200 -2.17 1.14 -17.90
C GLU A 200 -1.64 -0.25 -18.29
N ASN A 201 -1.42 -0.50 -19.58
CA ASN A 201 -1.01 -1.81 -20.08
C ASN A 201 0.51 -2.01 -20.03
N LYS A 202 1.27 -0.92 -20.24
CA LYS A 202 2.71 -0.87 -19.95
C LYS A 202 2.94 -0.93 -18.44
N ASP A 203 2.09 -0.29 -17.64
CA ASP A 203 2.12 -0.27 -16.18
C ASP A 203 1.79 -1.65 -15.61
N PHE A 204 0.86 -2.41 -16.20
CA PHE A 204 0.55 -3.78 -15.76
C PHE A 204 1.68 -4.77 -16.09
N GLN A 205 2.27 -4.70 -17.29
CA GLN A 205 3.42 -5.55 -17.64
C GLN A 205 4.70 -5.09 -16.92
N ALA A 206 4.88 -3.80 -16.68
CA ALA A 206 5.94 -3.25 -15.84
C ALA A 206 5.73 -3.68 -14.39
N GLN A 207 4.53 -3.62 -13.84
CA GLN A 207 4.19 -4.10 -12.49
C GLN A 207 4.43 -5.59 -12.32
N ILE A 208 4.11 -6.45 -13.31
CA ILE A 208 4.41 -7.90 -13.24
C ILE A 208 5.92 -8.14 -13.32
N LYS A 209 6.64 -7.39 -14.17
CA LYS A 209 8.08 -7.51 -14.33
C LYS A 209 8.82 -6.99 -13.09
N GLU A 210 8.40 -5.85 -12.55
CA GLU A 210 8.82 -5.28 -11.26
C GLU A 210 8.52 -6.26 -10.14
N THR A 211 7.29 -6.78 -10.02
CA THR A 211 6.88 -7.81 -9.05
C THR A 211 7.81 -9.01 -9.04
N SER A 212 8.10 -9.58 -10.21
CA SER A 212 9.02 -10.74 -10.31
C SER A 212 10.45 -10.38 -9.94
N SER A 213 10.91 -9.17 -10.29
CA SER A 213 12.23 -8.65 -9.89
C SER A 213 12.31 -8.36 -8.39
N SER A 214 11.21 -7.91 -7.79
CA SER A 214 11.08 -7.59 -6.37
C SER A 214 11.25 -8.84 -5.51
N TRP A 215 10.66 -9.98 -5.89
CA TRP A 215 10.85 -11.25 -5.17
C TRP A 215 12.31 -11.70 -5.13
N TRP A 216 13.01 -11.64 -6.28
CA TRP A 216 14.44 -11.97 -6.32
C TRP A 216 15.28 -11.04 -5.45
N ARG A 217 14.90 -9.75 -5.38
CA ARG A 217 15.57 -8.78 -4.53
C ARG A 217 15.31 -9.01 -3.05
N ILE A 218 14.09 -9.39 -2.66
CA ILE A 218 13.78 -9.79 -1.28
C ILE A 218 14.61 -11.02 -0.88
N ILE A 219 14.65 -12.04 -1.74
CA ILE A 219 15.46 -13.25 -1.51
C ILE A 219 16.95 -12.90 -1.40
N LYS A 220 17.44 -11.95 -2.21
CA LYS A 220 18.82 -11.46 -2.15
C LYS A 220 19.12 -10.78 -0.81
N LEU A 221 18.17 -10.05 -0.22
CA LEU A 221 18.31 -9.46 1.12
C LEU A 221 18.35 -10.55 2.22
N GLY A 222 17.67 -11.68 2.02
CA GLY A 222 17.74 -12.86 2.88
C GLY A 222 19.03 -13.69 2.75
N LYS A 223 19.90 -13.40 1.76
CA LYS A 223 21.11 -14.18 1.47
C LYS A 223 22.06 -14.30 2.67
N GLN A 224 22.11 -13.30 3.56
CA GLN A 224 23.01 -13.33 4.73
C GLN A 224 22.70 -14.52 5.66
N GLU A 225 21.46 -15.01 5.66
CA GLU A 225 20.97 -16.11 6.50
C GLU A 225 20.73 -17.40 5.72
N TRP A 226 21.37 -17.55 4.56
CA TRP A 226 21.18 -18.71 3.68
C TRP A 226 21.37 -20.05 4.41
N LYS A 227 22.28 -20.13 5.39
CA LYS A 227 22.49 -21.32 6.23
C LYS A 227 21.26 -21.70 7.04
N LEU A 228 20.58 -20.72 7.64
CA LEU A 228 19.36 -20.95 8.40
C LEU A 228 18.22 -21.36 7.47
N TYR A 229 18.11 -20.71 6.30
CA TYR A 229 17.14 -21.13 5.28
C TYR A 229 17.37 -22.56 4.79
N THR A 230 18.62 -22.99 4.59
CA THR A 230 18.91 -24.37 4.16
C THR A 230 18.58 -25.39 5.25
N ILE A 231 18.89 -25.08 6.53
CA ILE A 231 18.55 -25.96 7.66
C ILE A 231 17.02 -26.02 7.85
N GLY A 232 16.34 -24.88 7.76
CA GLY A 232 14.88 -24.80 7.83
C GLY A 232 14.21 -25.57 6.69
N PHE A 233 14.77 -25.50 5.48
CA PHE A 233 14.29 -26.27 4.33
C PHE A 233 14.53 -27.79 4.49
N PHE A 234 15.66 -28.18 5.09
CA PHE A 234 15.93 -29.59 5.40
C PHE A 234 14.88 -30.16 6.37
N PHE A 235 14.60 -29.47 7.49
CA PHE A 235 13.55 -29.88 8.42
C PHE A 235 12.15 -29.81 7.80
N LEU A 236 11.90 -28.84 6.91
CA LEU A 236 10.67 -28.78 6.12
C LEU A 236 10.46 -30.02 5.25
N LEU A 237 11.51 -30.47 4.58
CA LEU A 237 11.43 -31.65 3.71
C LEU A 237 11.15 -32.91 4.53
N ILE A 238 11.81 -33.08 5.67
CA ILE A 238 11.54 -34.21 6.57
C ILE A 238 10.12 -34.14 7.11
N ALA A 239 9.68 -32.97 7.59
CA ALA A 239 8.32 -32.79 8.09
C ALA A 239 7.28 -33.13 7.02
N ALA A 240 7.45 -32.63 5.79
CA ALA A 240 6.55 -32.92 4.68
C ALA A 240 6.51 -34.41 4.32
N LEU A 241 7.66 -35.10 4.30
CA LEU A 241 7.71 -36.54 4.05
C LEU A 241 7.02 -37.32 5.17
N THR A 242 7.27 -37.00 6.44
CA THR A 242 6.63 -37.69 7.57
C THR A 242 5.11 -37.45 7.63
N GLU A 243 4.66 -36.21 7.39
CA GLU A 243 3.24 -35.86 7.24
C GLU A 243 2.60 -36.67 6.10
N MET A 244 3.33 -36.86 5.00
CA MET A 244 2.87 -37.65 3.86
C MET A 244 2.60 -39.11 4.25
N PHE A 245 3.39 -39.76 5.11
CA PHE A 245 3.19 -41.18 5.45
C PHE A 245 2.10 -41.42 6.51
N GLN A 246 1.66 -40.39 7.24
CA GLN A 246 0.72 -40.54 8.35
C GLN A 246 -0.61 -41.23 7.93
N PRO A 247 -1.29 -40.87 6.82
CA PRO A 247 -2.52 -41.52 6.39
C PRO A 247 -2.36 -43.01 6.01
N LEU A 248 -1.18 -43.42 5.53
CA LEU A 248 -0.89 -44.84 5.24
C LEU A 248 -0.90 -45.69 6.51
N PHE A 249 -0.19 -45.24 7.53
CA PHE A 249 -0.13 -45.95 8.79
C PHE A 249 -1.50 -45.98 9.49
N SER A 250 -2.28 -44.89 9.43
CA SER A 250 -3.65 -44.87 9.94
C SER A 250 -4.56 -45.90 9.26
N GLY A 251 -4.49 -46.02 7.93
CA GLY A 251 -5.24 -47.06 7.21
C GLY A 251 -4.81 -48.48 7.59
N ASN A 252 -3.50 -48.71 7.74
CA ASN A 252 -2.96 -50.00 8.17
C ASN A 252 -3.41 -50.37 9.59
N ILE A 253 -3.45 -49.40 10.52
CA ILE A 253 -3.98 -49.60 11.87
C ILE A 253 -5.46 -50.01 11.82
N ILE A 254 -6.28 -49.24 11.11
CA ILE A 254 -7.74 -49.49 11.02
C ILE A 254 -8.02 -50.87 10.39
N SER A 255 -7.29 -51.24 9.34
CA SER A 255 -7.43 -52.58 8.74
C SER A 255 -6.98 -53.72 9.67
N SER A 256 -5.97 -53.48 10.52
CA SER A 256 -5.48 -54.48 11.48
C SER A 256 -6.48 -54.73 12.61
N VAL A 257 -7.28 -53.72 12.98
CA VAL A 257 -8.40 -53.85 13.93
C VAL A 257 -9.49 -54.74 13.33
N VAL A 258 -9.88 -54.50 12.08
CA VAL A 258 -10.89 -55.31 11.39
C VAL A 258 -10.42 -56.75 11.17
N GLY A 259 -9.12 -56.95 10.91
CA GLY A 259 -8.51 -58.28 10.75
C GLY A 259 -8.11 -58.98 12.05
N ASN A 260 -8.40 -58.41 13.22
CA ASN A 260 -8.09 -58.92 14.56
C ASN A 260 -6.62 -59.38 14.78
N ASN A 261 -5.66 -58.72 14.13
CA ASN A 261 -4.24 -59.09 14.15
C ASN A 261 -3.42 -58.20 15.10
N TRP A 262 -3.32 -58.60 16.37
CA TRP A 262 -2.66 -57.82 17.43
C TRP A 262 -1.20 -57.45 17.14
N HIS A 263 -0.40 -58.36 16.57
CA HIS A 263 0.99 -58.07 16.24
C HIS A 263 1.13 -56.98 15.16
N LYS A 264 0.36 -57.07 14.07
CA LYS A 264 0.38 -56.05 12.99
C LYS A 264 -0.15 -54.71 13.49
N PHE A 265 -1.17 -54.74 14.34
CA PHE A 265 -1.73 -53.56 15.00
C PHE A 265 -0.68 -52.83 15.84
N LEU A 266 -0.01 -53.53 16.77
CA LEU A 266 1.03 -52.93 17.62
C LEU A 266 2.20 -52.37 16.80
N MET A 267 2.68 -53.13 15.81
CA MET A 267 3.78 -52.69 14.94
C MET A 267 3.42 -51.40 14.17
N ASN A 268 2.21 -51.32 13.61
CA ASN A 268 1.76 -50.12 12.88
C ASN A 268 1.57 -48.91 13.82
N ILE A 269 1.15 -49.13 15.07
CA ILE A 269 1.10 -48.07 16.08
C ILE A 269 2.49 -47.55 16.42
N PHE A 270 3.48 -48.43 16.61
CA PHE A 270 4.86 -47.99 16.86
C PHE A 270 5.42 -47.18 15.69
N TRP A 271 5.17 -47.61 14.44
CA TRP A 271 5.55 -46.84 13.25
C TRP A 271 4.83 -45.49 13.17
N TYR A 272 3.52 -45.46 13.42
CA TYR A 272 2.74 -44.23 13.45
C TYR A 272 3.25 -43.25 14.51
N LEU A 273 3.55 -43.75 15.72
CA LEU A 273 4.12 -42.97 16.81
C LEU A 273 5.50 -42.41 16.42
N GLY A 274 6.37 -43.24 15.85
CA GLY A 274 7.69 -42.81 15.38
C GLY A 274 7.63 -41.71 14.34
N VAL A 275 6.79 -41.88 13.30
CA VAL A 275 6.59 -40.86 12.26
C VAL A 275 5.98 -39.59 12.83
N SER A 276 5.00 -39.70 13.73
CA SER A 276 4.36 -38.55 14.38
C SER A 276 5.34 -37.78 15.26
N LEU A 277 6.21 -38.46 16.00
CA LEU A 277 7.22 -37.82 16.85
C LEU A 277 8.25 -37.06 16.00
N ILE A 278 8.73 -37.68 14.92
CA ILE A 278 9.63 -37.01 13.96
C ILE A 278 8.95 -35.78 13.36
N TYR A 279 7.68 -35.90 12.95
CA TYR A 279 6.90 -34.77 12.42
C TYR A 279 6.81 -33.63 13.45
N VAL A 280 6.45 -33.90 14.70
CA VAL A 280 6.33 -32.87 15.75
C VAL A 280 7.66 -32.14 15.96
N ILE A 281 8.76 -32.88 16.09
CA ILE A 281 10.10 -32.30 16.31
C ILE A 281 10.52 -31.46 15.09
N THR A 282 10.42 -32.02 13.89
CA THR A 282 10.88 -31.34 12.67
C THR A 282 9.99 -30.17 12.29
N SER A 283 8.68 -30.26 12.49
CA SER A 283 7.74 -29.15 12.27
C SER A 283 7.99 -28.01 13.25
N GLY A 284 8.23 -28.32 14.54
CA GLY A 284 8.59 -27.33 15.56
C GLY A 284 9.91 -26.62 15.25
N LEU A 285 10.98 -27.39 14.94
CA LEU A 285 12.29 -26.83 14.57
C LEU A 285 12.22 -25.97 13.31
N ARG A 286 11.50 -26.45 12.30
CA ARG A 286 11.25 -25.69 11.07
C ARG A 286 10.54 -24.36 11.37
N GLY A 287 9.46 -24.40 12.16
CA GLY A 287 8.70 -23.20 12.54
C GLY A 287 9.57 -22.18 13.28
N PHE A 288 10.38 -22.66 14.22
CA PHE A 288 11.34 -21.85 14.96
C PHE A 288 12.36 -21.17 14.03
N ILE A 289 13.00 -21.91 13.13
CA ILE A 289 14.02 -21.38 12.21
C ILE A 289 13.42 -20.38 11.22
N PHE A 290 12.25 -20.66 10.64
CA PHE A 290 11.58 -19.73 9.73
C PHE A 290 11.09 -18.46 10.43
N SER A 291 10.70 -18.55 11.71
CA SER A 291 10.33 -17.39 12.52
C SER A 291 11.54 -16.50 12.83
N ILE A 292 12.70 -17.08 13.14
CA ILE A 292 13.95 -16.33 13.34
C ILE A 292 14.35 -15.61 12.05
N THR A 293 14.40 -16.33 10.94
CA THR A 293 14.81 -15.74 9.65
C THR A 293 13.85 -14.64 9.18
N SER A 294 12.54 -14.81 9.40
CA SER A 294 11.54 -13.76 9.15
C SER A 294 11.81 -12.51 9.98
N THR A 295 12.08 -12.68 11.29
CA THR A 295 12.32 -11.57 12.22
C THR A 295 13.59 -10.80 11.83
N ASN A 296 14.68 -11.50 11.52
CA ASN A 296 15.93 -10.88 11.10
C ASN A 296 15.77 -10.13 9.77
N LEU A 297 15.03 -10.70 8.82
CA LEU A 297 14.73 -10.05 7.54
C LEU A 297 13.92 -8.76 7.75
N ILE A 298 12.89 -8.80 8.60
CA ILE A 298 12.09 -7.63 8.97
C ILE A 298 12.97 -6.55 9.60
N GLN A 299 13.84 -6.90 10.54
CA GLN A 299 14.76 -5.95 11.18
C GLN A 299 15.70 -5.30 10.14
N ARG A 300 16.30 -6.10 9.24
CA ARG A 300 17.20 -5.59 8.20
C ARG A 300 16.47 -4.67 7.22
N LEU A 301 15.26 -5.05 6.79
CA LEU A 301 14.42 -4.21 5.95
C LEU A 301 14.09 -2.89 6.65
N ARG A 302 13.68 -2.92 7.92
CA ARG A 302 13.37 -1.73 8.71
C ARG A 302 14.57 -0.78 8.81
N ASN A 303 15.75 -1.32 9.13
CA ASN A 303 16.98 -0.51 9.21
C ASN A 303 17.37 0.09 7.86
N THR A 304 17.27 -0.70 6.77
CA THR A 304 17.65 -0.25 5.42
C THR A 304 16.69 0.83 4.91
N VAL A 305 15.39 0.58 5.01
CA VAL A 305 14.34 1.52 4.55
C VAL A 305 14.42 2.81 5.36
N PHE A 306 14.56 2.73 6.70
CA PHE A 306 14.73 3.92 7.52
C PHE A 306 15.99 4.72 7.16
N ALA A 307 17.12 4.04 6.94
CA ALA A 307 18.35 4.70 6.51
C ALA A 307 18.24 5.37 5.12
N CYS A 308 17.44 4.81 4.21
CA CYS A 308 17.15 5.45 2.91
C CYS A 308 16.21 6.65 3.06
N ILE A 309 15.17 6.56 3.90
CA ILE A 309 14.19 7.64 4.13
C ILE A 309 14.87 8.88 4.72
N VAL A 310 15.68 8.73 5.78
CA VAL A 310 16.32 9.87 6.45
C VAL A 310 17.34 10.60 5.56
N LYS A 311 17.80 9.97 4.48
CA LYS A 311 18.72 10.56 3.50
C LYS A 311 18.01 11.20 2.30
N GLN A 312 16.68 11.16 2.25
CA GLN A 312 15.93 11.82 1.18
C GLN A 312 15.97 13.33 1.32
N ASP A 313 15.76 14.01 0.21
CA ASP A 313 15.63 15.46 0.10
C ASP A 313 14.31 15.98 0.72
N ILE A 314 14.26 17.26 1.07
CA ILE A 314 13.04 17.86 1.67
C ILE A 314 11.86 17.79 0.71
N GLU A 315 12.11 17.88 -0.61
CA GLU A 315 11.08 17.68 -1.65
C GLU A 315 10.31 16.36 -1.47
N PHE A 316 10.98 15.27 -1.09
CA PHE A 316 10.33 13.99 -0.83
C PHE A 316 9.30 14.10 0.30
N PHE A 317 9.63 14.81 1.37
CA PHE A 317 8.79 14.96 2.57
C PHE A 317 7.63 15.95 2.34
N ASP A 318 7.78 16.90 1.42
CA ASP A 318 6.69 17.79 0.99
C ASP A 318 5.62 17.05 0.18
N GLN A 319 6.02 16.03 -0.58
CA GLN A 319 5.13 15.22 -1.42
C GLN A 319 4.51 14.04 -0.67
N THR A 320 5.26 13.46 0.28
CA THR A 320 4.90 12.21 0.94
C THR A 320 4.41 12.47 2.35
N LYS A 321 3.17 12.05 2.65
CA LYS A 321 2.61 12.20 3.99
C LYS A 321 3.36 11.34 5.01
N THR A 322 3.66 11.90 6.19
CA THR A 322 4.32 11.17 7.29
C THR A 322 3.59 9.89 7.69
N GLY A 323 2.25 9.90 7.68
CA GLY A 323 1.42 8.71 7.97
C GLY A 323 1.61 7.56 6.97
N GLU A 324 1.93 7.88 5.72
CA GLU A 324 2.24 6.88 4.70
C GLU A 324 3.60 6.22 4.97
N ILE A 325 4.61 7.04 5.31
CA ILE A 325 5.96 6.56 5.64
C ILE A 325 5.92 5.64 6.86
N THR A 326 5.17 6.00 7.91
CA THR A 326 5.05 5.18 9.13
C THR A 326 4.28 3.89 8.88
N SER A 327 3.21 3.93 8.09
CA SER A 327 2.48 2.72 7.66
C SER A 327 3.39 1.78 6.88
N ARG A 328 4.19 2.30 5.94
CA ARG A 328 5.14 1.50 5.15
C ARG A 328 6.22 0.86 6.04
N LEU A 329 6.78 1.60 7.00
CA LEU A 329 7.79 1.10 7.95
C LEU A 329 7.26 0.02 8.92
N SER A 330 5.95 0.05 9.20
CA SER A 330 5.29 -0.88 10.11
C SER A 330 4.64 -2.07 9.38
N SER A 331 3.62 -1.83 8.55
CA SER A 331 2.75 -2.86 7.97
C SER A 331 3.31 -3.50 6.69
N ASP A 332 3.91 -2.70 5.80
CA ASP A 332 4.35 -3.23 4.51
C ASP A 332 5.62 -4.09 4.69
N ILE A 333 6.54 -3.67 5.56
CA ILE A 333 7.75 -4.44 5.88
C ILE A 333 7.40 -5.78 6.55
N THR A 334 6.45 -5.81 7.48
CA THR A 334 6.04 -7.07 8.13
C THR A 334 5.39 -8.01 7.11
N THR A 335 4.49 -7.50 6.27
CA THR A 335 3.83 -8.28 5.21
C THR A 335 4.86 -8.93 4.27
N VAL A 336 5.89 -8.18 3.85
CA VAL A 336 6.96 -8.71 2.98
C VAL A 336 7.83 -9.73 3.71
N GLY A 337 8.22 -9.45 4.95
CA GLY A 337 9.06 -10.35 5.73
C GLY A 337 8.41 -11.71 5.99
N GLU A 338 7.14 -11.72 6.38
CA GLU A 338 6.39 -12.94 6.69
C GLU A 338 6.17 -13.83 5.45
N ALA A 339 5.95 -13.23 4.28
CA ALA A 339 5.69 -13.98 3.06
C ALA A 339 6.90 -14.79 2.58
N VAL A 340 8.14 -14.39 2.85
CA VAL A 340 9.32 -15.17 2.42
C VAL A 340 9.39 -16.53 3.11
N SER A 341 8.96 -16.60 4.38
CA SER A 341 9.08 -17.79 5.22
C SER A 341 7.95 -18.80 5.03
N ILE A 342 6.76 -18.38 4.60
CA ILE A 342 5.55 -19.22 4.62
C ILE A 342 5.40 -20.08 3.34
N ASN A 343 6.00 -19.68 2.22
CA ASN A 343 5.56 -20.14 0.90
C ASN A 343 6.29 -21.37 0.33
N LEU A 344 7.37 -21.84 0.95
CA LEU A 344 8.08 -23.06 0.52
C LEU A 344 7.34 -24.36 0.87
N ASN A 345 6.39 -24.31 1.81
CA ASN A 345 5.72 -25.51 2.34
C ASN A 345 4.79 -26.19 1.32
N ILE A 346 4.18 -25.43 0.42
CA ILE A 346 3.16 -25.93 -0.50
C ILE A 346 3.73 -26.80 -1.62
N PHE A 347 4.89 -26.46 -2.17
CA PHE A 347 5.48 -27.22 -3.28
C PHE A 347 5.82 -28.66 -2.86
N LEU A 348 6.15 -28.87 -1.59
CA LEU A 348 6.48 -30.20 -1.07
C LEU A 348 5.24 -31.09 -0.84
N ARG A 349 4.04 -30.50 -0.88
CA ARG A 349 2.77 -31.23 -0.69
C ARG A 349 2.23 -31.88 -1.96
N ILE A 350 2.91 -31.70 -3.10
CA ILE A 350 2.66 -32.46 -4.34
C ILE A 350 2.76 -33.97 -4.09
N GLY A 351 3.58 -34.40 -3.13
CA GLY A 351 3.69 -35.80 -2.71
C GLY A 351 2.35 -36.43 -2.32
N ILE A 352 1.40 -35.67 -1.76
CA ILE A 352 0.05 -36.18 -1.42
C ILE A 352 -0.68 -36.66 -2.69
N ILE A 353 -0.62 -35.88 -3.76
CA ILE A 353 -1.25 -36.24 -5.05
C ILE A 353 -0.61 -37.52 -5.62
N VAL A 354 0.72 -37.61 -5.54
CA VAL A 354 1.47 -38.79 -5.99
C VAL A 354 1.06 -40.02 -5.18
N MET A 355 0.94 -39.92 -3.86
CA MET A 355 0.51 -41.03 -3.01
C MET A 355 -0.92 -41.47 -3.28
N MET A 356 -1.83 -40.54 -3.55
CA MET A 356 -3.21 -40.87 -3.93
C MET A 356 -3.28 -41.63 -5.26
N LEU A 357 -2.47 -41.23 -6.25
CA LEU A 357 -2.33 -41.92 -7.53
C LEU A 357 -1.77 -43.34 -7.36
N VAL A 358 -0.75 -43.50 -6.52
CA VAL A 358 -0.13 -44.82 -6.23
C VAL A 358 -1.10 -45.73 -5.48
N LEU A 359 -1.89 -45.21 -4.54
CA LEU A 359 -2.86 -45.99 -3.77
C LEU A 359 -4.02 -46.50 -4.61
N SER A 360 -4.66 -45.61 -5.37
CA SER A 360 -5.76 -45.97 -6.27
C SER A 360 -5.98 -44.86 -7.29
N TRP A 361 -5.45 -45.07 -8.50
CA TRP A 361 -5.74 -44.18 -9.61
C TRP A 361 -7.25 -44.17 -9.98
N ASN A 362 -7.98 -45.26 -9.75
CA ASN A 362 -9.43 -45.35 -9.97
C ASN A 362 -10.21 -44.35 -9.09
N LEU A 363 -9.87 -44.26 -7.81
CA LEU A 363 -10.51 -43.31 -6.90
C LEU A 363 -10.02 -41.88 -7.14
N PHE A 364 -8.76 -41.71 -7.56
CA PHE A 364 -8.25 -40.39 -7.94
C PHE A 364 -8.99 -39.79 -9.14
N LEU A 365 -9.41 -40.61 -10.12
CA LEU A 365 -10.25 -40.15 -11.23
C LEU A 365 -11.58 -39.56 -10.75
N LEU A 366 -12.18 -40.10 -9.68
CA LEU A 366 -13.40 -39.54 -9.10
C LEU A 366 -13.19 -38.10 -8.61
N ILE A 367 -12.07 -37.84 -7.93
CA ILE A 367 -11.69 -36.50 -7.50
C ILE A 367 -11.50 -35.59 -8.73
N LEU A 368 -10.84 -36.11 -9.77
CA LEU A 368 -10.58 -35.39 -11.01
C LEU A 368 -11.85 -35.06 -11.81
N ILE A 369 -12.93 -35.85 -11.68
CA ILE A 369 -14.26 -35.54 -12.23
C ILE A 369 -14.90 -34.37 -11.48
N THR A 370 -14.80 -34.35 -10.15
CA THR A 370 -15.42 -33.29 -9.32
C THR A 370 -14.61 -31.99 -9.28
N GLY A 371 -13.29 -32.04 -9.49
CA GLY A 371 -12.38 -30.88 -9.46
C GLY A 371 -12.75 -29.74 -10.43
N PRO A 372 -13.06 -30.02 -11.71
CA PRO A 372 -13.63 -29.04 -12.63
C PRO A 372 -14.85 -28.28 -12.09
N LEU A 373 -15.77 -29.01 -11.45
CA LEU A 373 -17.02 -28.46 -10.95
C LEU A 373 -16.77 -27.54 -9.75
N THR A 374 -15.90 -27.95 -8.82
CA THR A 374 -15.48 -27.10 -7.69
C THR A 374 -14.73 -25.85 -8.15
N PHE A 375 -13.88 -25.96 -9.17
CA PHE A 375 -13.18 -24.82 -9.76
C PHE A 375 -14.13 -23.80 -10.39
N VAL A 376 -15.13 -24.26 -11.14
CA VAL A 376 -16.15 -23.37 -11.75
C VAL A 376 -16.93 -22.64 -10.67
N THR A 377 -17.39 -23.34 -9.63
CA THR A 377 -18.13 -22.71 -8.53
C THR A 377 -17.26 -21.69 -7.80
N ALA A 378 -16.01 -22.03 -7.50
CA ALA A 378 -15.07 -21.11 -6.85
C ALA A 378 -14.82 -19.86 -7.68
N LYS A 379 -14.65 -20.00 -9.00
CA LYS A 379 -14.43 -18.87 -9.91
C LYS A 379 -15.64 -17.94 -10.01
N ILE A 380 -16.84 -18.49 -10.21
CA ILE A 380 -18.07 -17.68 -10.36
C ILE A 380 -18.33 -16.87 -9.08
N TYR A 381 -18.36 -17.54 -7.93
CA TYR A 381 -18.62 -16.86 -6.66
C TYR A 381 -17.45 -15.96 -6.24
N GLY A 382 -16.21 -16.36 -6.51
CA GLY A 382 -15.02 -15.55 -6.27
C GLY A 382 -15.06 -14.21 -6.99
N ASP A 383 -15.36 -14.21 -8.30
CA ASP A 383 -15.46 -12.98 -9.10
C ASP A 383 -16.61 -12.07 -8.61
N LEU A 384 -17.75 -12.67 -8.22
CA LEU A 384 -18.88 -11.92 -7.66
C LEU A 384 -18.53 -11.30 -6.31
N MET A 385 -17.85 -12.05 -5.45
CA MET A 385 -17.39 -11.57 -4.14
C MET A 385 -16.34 -10.48 -4.28
N ALA A 386 -15.38 -10.60 -5.20
CA ALA A 386 -14.35 -9.59 -5.43
C ALA A 386 -14.96 -8.25 -5.87
N LYS A 387 -15.87 -8.27 -6.86
CA LYS A 387 -16.60 -7.06 -7.31
C LYS A 387 -17.45 -6.44 -6.19
N GLN A 388 -17.99 -7.27 -5.31
CA GLN A 388 -18.79 -6.79 -4.19
C GLN A 388 -17.89 -6.20 -3.10
N GLN A 389 -16.72 -6.79 -2.85
CA GLN A 389 -15.72 -6.29 -1.91
C GLN A 389 -15.22 -4.90 -2.32
N GLU A 390 -15.02 -4.66 -3.61
CA GLU A 390 -14.67 -3.34 -4.15
C GLU A 390 -15.69 -2.26 -3.76
N LYS A 391 -16.99 -2.54 -3.95
CA LYS A 391 -18.08 -1.64 -3.55
C LYS A 391 -18.16 -1.42 -2.04
N ILE A 392 -17.87 -2.45 -1.26
CA ILE A 392 -17.81 -2.35 0.22
C ILE A 392 -16.66 -1.41 0.60
N GLN A 393 -15.48 -1.57 0.01
CA GLN A 393 -14.33 -0.70 0.29
C GLN A 393 -14.59 0.76 -0.12
N GLU A 394 -15.21 0.99 -1.28
CA GLU A 394 -15.57 2.35 -1.72
C GLU A 394 -16.59 3.01 -0.78
N ALA A 395 -17.61 2.25 -0.33
CA ALA A 395 -18.60 2.75 0.62
C ALA A 395 -17.99 3.00 2.01
N LEU A 396 -17.09 2.13 2.46
CA LEU A 396 -16.34 2.30 3.70
C LEU A 396 -15.45 3.54 3.65
N ALA A 397 -14.73 3.77 2.56
CA ALA A 397 -13.91 4.96 2.38
C ALA A 397 -14.74 6.25 2.52
N LYS A 398 -15.94 6.29 1.93
CA LYS A 398 -16.86 7.43 2.06
C LYS A 398 -17.38 7.62 3.49
N SER A 399 -17.65 6.53 4.22
CA SER A 399 -18.10 6.59 5.62
C SER A 399 -16.97 7.01 6.56
N ASN A 400 -15.75 6.51 6.32
CA ASN A 400 -14.57 6.86 7.09
C ASN A 400 -14.15 8.31 6.87
N ALA A 401 -14.23 8.81 5.64
CA ALA A 401 -13.95 10.22 5.33
C ALA A 401 -14.88 11.16 6.10
N LEU A 402 -16.18 10.85 6.18
CA LEU A 402 -17.13 11.62 6.99
C LEU A 402 -16.79 11.57 8.49
N ALA A 403 -16.44 10.39 9.00
CA ALA A 403 -16.03 10.26 10.41
C ALA A 403 -14.74 11.03 10.71
N GLU A 404 -13.76 10.98 9.81
CA GLU A 404 -12.51 11.72 9.92
C GLU A 404 -12.77 13.23 9.93
N GLU A 405 -13.63 13.73 9.03
CA GLU A 405 -14.08 15.13 9.00
C GLU A 405 -14.71 15.52 10.35
N ALA A 406 -15.77 14.83 10.76
CA ALA A 406 -16.50 15.14 11.99
C ALA A 406 -15.61 15.09 13.26
N ILE A 407 -14.72 14.10 13.36
CA ILE A 407 -13.79 13.96 14.50
C ILE A 407 -12.71 15.05 14.46
N SER A 408 -12.13 15.34 13.30
CA SER A 408 -11.13 16.39 13.15
C SER A 408 -11.71 17.77 13.49
N THR A 409 -13.00 17.98 13.20
CA THR A 409 -13.74 19.20 13.52
C THR A 409 -14.66 19.04 14.72
N ILE A 410 -14.34 18.16 15.68
CA ILE A 410 -15.24 17.85 16.80
C ILE A 410 -15.62 19.09 17.61
N ARG A 411 -14.71 20.07 17.75
CA ARG A 411 -15.01 21.35 18.40
C ARG A 411 -16.10 22.13 17.67
N THR A 412 -16.10 22.10 16.34
CA THR A 412 -17.13 22.72 15.49
C THR A 412 -18.47 22.03 15.70
N VAL A 413 -18.52 20.70 15.56
CA VAL A 413 -19.74 19.90 15.79
C VAL A 413 -20.34 20.19 17.17
N ARG A 414 -19.51 20.22 18.22
CA ARG A 414 -19.92 20.53 19.60
C ARG A 414 -20.35 21.99 19.77
N SER A 415 -19.67 22.94 19.12
CA SER A 415 -20.02 24.36 19.21
C SER A 415 -21.37 24.68 18.56
N PHE A 416 -21.76 23.92 17.54
CA PHE A 416 -23.05 24.03 16.87
C PHE A 416 -24.10 23.05 17.41
N ALA A 417 -23.76 22.22 18.41
CA ALA A 417 -24.64 21.18 18.98
C ALA A 417 -25.32 20.30 17.91
N ASN A 418 -24.57 19.90 16.88
CA ASN A 418 -25.08 19.17 15.72
C ASN A 418 -24.66 17.67 15.71
N GLU A 419 -24.41 17.09 16.89
CA GLU A 419 -23.92 15.71 17.03
C GLU A 419 -24.90 14.69 16.43
N ASP A 420 -26.21 14.89 16.65
CA ASP A 420 -27.24 13.97 16.17
C ASP A 420 -27.33 13.92 14.64
N GLU A 421 -27.09 15.05 13.96
CA GLU A 421 -27.09 15.11 12.50
C GLU A 421 -25.87 14.40 11.91
N GLU A 422 -24.68 14.59 12.50
CA GLU A 422 -23.47 13.87 12.09
C GLU A 422 -23.63 12.35 12.27
N VAL A 423 -24.22 11.94 13.40
CA VAL A 423 -24.57 10.54 13.66
C VAL A 423 -25.55 10.01 12.61
N ARG A 424 -26.58 10.78 12.25
CA ARG A 424 -27.56 10.42 11.22
C ARG A 424 -26.92 10.27 9.84
N LEU A 425 -26.04 11.21 9.45
CA LEU A 425 -25.30 11.16 8.19
C LEU A 425 -24.39 9.93 8.14
N PHE A 426 -23.67 9.64 9.22
CA PHE A 426 -22.83 8.45 9.33
C PHE A 426 -23.66 7.17 9.22
N HIS A 427 -24.80 7.07 9.92
CA HIS A 427 -25.72 5.93 9.79
C HIS A 427 -26.17 5.71 8.35
N LYS A 428 -26.55 6.78 7.63
CA LYS A 428 -26.99 6.69 6.23
C LYS A 428 -25.88 6.16 5.30
N LYS A 429 -24.63 6.57 5.51
CA LYS A 429 -23.47 6.07 4.74
C LYS A 429 -23.16 4.62 5.11
N ASN A 430 -23.21 4.29 6.39
CA ASN A 430 -22.94 2.95 6.89
C ASN A 430 -24.02 1.93 6.49
N ASP A 431 -25.27 2.36 6.29
CA ASP A 431 -26.33 1.50 5.76
C ASP A 431 -26.05 1.00 4.33
N ILE A 432 -25.34 1.79 3.52
CA ILE A 432 -24.89 1.37 2.19
C ILE A 432 -23.86 0.25 2.33
N VAL A 433 -22.91 0.41 3.26
CA VAL A 433 -21.93 -0.65 3.60
C VAL A 433 -22.68 -1.91 4.02
N ARG A 434 -23.64 -1.79 4.95
CA ARG A 434 -24.48 -2.91 5.41
C ARG A 434 -25.20 -3.62 4.26
N LYS A 435 -25.85 -2.88 3.35
CA LYS A 435 -26.55 -3.43 2.18
C LYS A 435 -25.60 -4.23 1.29
N TYR A 436 -24.39 -3.71 1.05
CA TYR A 436 -23.39 -4.38 0.25
C TYR A 436 -22.79 -5.61 0.94
N SER A 437 -22.57 -5.56 2.25
CA SER A 437 -22.12 -6.69 3.06
C SER A 437 -23.15 -7.82 3.11
N ILE A 438 -24.44 -7.49 3.27
CA ILE A 438 -25.53 -8.49 3.19
C ILE A 438 -25.54 -9.17 1.82
N ARG A 439 -25.39 -8.41 0.74
CA ARG A 439 -25.32 -8.97 -0.62
C ARG A 439 -24.09 -9.88 -0.80
N GLN A 440 -22.95 -9.52 -0.21
CA GLN A 440 -21.77 -10.38 -0.19
C GLN A 440 -22.02 -11.67 0.61
N ALA A 441 -22.72 -11.59 1.74
CA ALA A 441 -23.09 -12.73 2.54
C ALA A 441 -23.97 -13.72 1.75
N PHE A 442 -24.88 -13.25 0.88
CA PHE A 442 -25.64 -14.12 -0.02
C PHE A 442 -24.74 -14.85 -1.04
N TYR A 443 -23.73 -14.18 -1.60
CA TYR A 443 -22.76 -14.84 -2.48
C TYR A 443 -21.91 -15.87 -1.73
N TYR A 444 -21.47 -15.54 -0.51
CA TYR A 444 -20.75 -16.46 0.35
C TYR A 444 -21.60 -17.68 0.74
N PHE A 445 -22.88 -17.49 1.07
CA PHE A 445 -23.83 -18.57 1.30
C PHE A 445 -23.92 -19.50 0.09
N GLY A 446 -24.09 -18.93 -1.12
CA GLY A 446 -24.10 -19.71 -2.36
C GLY A 446 -22.81 -20.49 -2.58
N TYR A 447 -21.65 -19.88 -2.33
CA TYR A 447 -20.35 -20.54 -2.42
C TYR A 447 -20.23 -21.71 -1.45
N MET A 448 -20.52 -21.48 -0.17
CA MET A 448 -20.43 -22.50 0.88
C MET A 448 -21.41 -23.65 0.64
N TRP A 449 -22.66 -23.33 0.30
CA TRP A 449 -23.68 -24.34 0.04
C TRP A 449 -23.30 -25.26 -1.12
N ASN A 450 -22.88 -24.68 -2.25
CA ASN A 450 -22.44 -25.47 -3.41
C ASN A 450 -21.16 -26.26 -3.09
N GLY A 451 -20.18 -25.64 -2.45
CA GLY A 451 -18.92 -26.31 -2.07
C GLY A 451 -19.15 -27.51 -1.15
N GLN A 452 -19.98 -27.36 -0.12
CA GLN A 452 -20.30 -28.45 0.82
C GLN A 452 -21.07 -29.59 0.16
N ILE A 453 -22.04 -29.29 -0.71
CA ILE A 453 -22.74 -30.33 -1.49
C ILE A 453 -21.76 -31.13 -2.34
N LEU A 454 -20.83 -30.45 -3.03
CA LEU A 454 -19.83 -31.12 -3.86
C LEU A 454 -18.89 -32.01 -3.04
N ILE A 455 -18.46 -31.56 -1.85
CA ILE A 455 -17.64 -32.37 -0.94
C ILE A 455 -18.41 -33.60 -0.45
N VAL A 456 -19.69 -33.44 -0.07
CA VAL A 456 -20.52 -34.58 0.38
C VAL A 456 -20.75 -35.57 -0.76
N LEU A 457 -21.06 -35.09 -1.97
CA LEU A 457 -21.22 -35.96 -3.15
C LEU A 457 -19.92 -36.69 -3.50
N LEU A 458 -18.78 -36.01 -3.41
CA LEU A 458 -17.47 -36.65 -3.59
C LEU A 458 -17.22 -37.72 -2.54
N ASN A 459 -17.49 -37.44 -1.26
CA ASN A 459 -17.35 -38.43 -0.18
C ASN A 459 -18.26 -39.64 -0.37
N LEU A 460 -19.54 -39.42 -0.73
CA LEU A 460 -20.48 -40.50 -1.02
C LEU A 460 -20.04 -41.31 -2.23
N GLY A 461 -19.55 -40.65 -3.28
CA GLY A 461 -18.98 -41.31 -4.45
C GLY A 461 -17.76 -42.16 -4.09
N THR A 462 -16.82 -41.62 -3.29
CA THR A 462 -15.65 -42.35 -2.82
C THR A 462 -16.04 -43.54 -1.95
N LEU A 463 -17.04 -43.39 -1.07
CA LEU A 463 -17.53 -44.47 -0.22
C LEU A 463 -18.25 -45.57 -1.00
N ALA A 464 -19.16 -45.20 -1.90
CA ALA A 464 -19.93 -46.15 -2.70
C ALA A 464 -19.02 -46.91 -3.69
N TYR A 465 -18.24 -46.17 -4.48
CA TYR A 465 -17.36 -46.76 -5.49
C TYR A 465 -16.15 -47.46 -4.87
N GLY A 466 -15.50 -46.83 -3.89
CA GLY A 466 -14.37 -47.44 -3.19
C GLY A 466 -14.79 -48.65 -2.37
N GLY A 467 -15.97 -48.61 -1.73
CA GLY A 467 -16.57 -49.76 -1.07
C GLY A 467 -16.80 -50.92 -2.04
N HIS A 468 -17.34 -50.65 -3.24
CA HIS A 468 -17.51 -51.66 -4.28
C HIS A 468 -16.19 -52.32 -4.70
N ILE A 469 -15.12 -51.53 -4.91
CA ILE A 469 -13.79 -52.04 -5.27
C ILE A 469 -13.20 -52.90 -4.14
N VAL A 470 -13.39 -52.51 -2.88
CA VAL A 470 -12.92 -53.28 -1.72
C VAL A 470 -13.69 -54.59 -1.57
N MET A 471 -15.02 -54.58 -1.73
CA MET A 471 -15.86 -55.80 -1.67
C MET A 471 -15.49 -56.79 -2.77
N ASN A 472 -15.05 -56.32 -3.93
CA ASN A 472 -14.54 -57.15 -5.03
C ASN A 472 -13.06 -57.57 -4.87
N ASN A 473 -12.45 -57.35 -3.69
CA ASN A 473 -11.05 -57.66 -3.38
C ASN A 473 -10.01 -57.00 -4.30
N ARG A 474 -10.36 -55.89 -4.96
CA ARG A 474 -9.46 -55.15 -5.88
C ARG A 474 -8.66 -54.05 -5.20
N LEU A 475 -9.07 -53.64 -4.01
CA LEU A 475 -8.37 -52.66 -3.17
C LEU A 475 -8.41 -53.16 -1.72
N SER A 476 -7.28 -53.09 -1.02
CA SER A 476 -7.24 -53.44 0.39
C SER A 476 -8.02 -52.41 1.22
N LEU A 477 -8.66 -52.87 2.30
CA LEU A 477 -9.36 -51.98 3.23
C LEU A 477 -8.41 -50.89 3.78
N SER A 478 -7.14 -51.23 4.01
CA SER A 478 -6.10 -50.29 4.41
C SER A 478 -5.91 -49.15 3.40
N ASN A 479 -5.65 -49.50 2.13
CA ASN A 479 -5.40 -48.52 1.08
C ASN A 479 -6.62 -47.63 0.83
N PHE A 480 -7.83 -48.19 0.96
CA PHE A 480 -9.07 -47.43 0.85
C PHE A 480 -9.23 -46.39 1.97
N VAL A 481 -9.02 -46.79 3.23
CA VAL A 481 -9.09 -45.87 4.37
C VAL A 481 -8.00 -44.80 4.27
N SER A 482 -6.77 -45.19 3.91
CA SER A 482 -5.68 -44.24 3.65
C SER A 482 -6.05 -43.24 2.55
N PHE A 483 -6.70 -43.69 1.47
CA PHE A 483 -7.14 -42.82 0.38
C PHE A 483 -8.14 -41.76 0.87
N ILE A 484 -9.13 -42.13 1.70
CA ILE A 484 -10.09 -41.18 2.29
C ILE A 484 -9.37 -40.13 3.15
N LEU A 485 -8.40 -40.55 3.97
CA LEU A 485 -7.61 -39.65 4.79
C LEU A 485 -6.74 -38.70 3.94
N TYR A 486 -6.13 -39.19 2.87
CA TYR A 486 -5.41 -38.34 1.92
C TYR A 486 -6.34 -37.37 1.18
N GLN A 487 -7.57 -37.78 0.85
CA GLN A 487 -8.56 -36.90 0.23
C GLN A 487 -8.89 -35.71 1.14
N GLN A 488 -9.06 -35.93 2.45
CA GLN A 488 -9.26 -34.85 3.42
C GLN A 488 -8.04 -33.93 3.48
N LYS A 489 -6.83 -34.51 3.54
CA LYS A 489 -5.59 -33.74 3.58
C LYS A 489 -5.36 -32.91 2.33
N LEU A 490 -5.69 -33.43 1.14
CA LEU A 490 -5.66 -32.67 -0.11
C LEU A 490 -6.57 -31.43 -0.03
N GLY A 491 -7.75 -31.55 0.57
CA GLY A 491 -8.64 -30.42 0.83
C GLY A 491 -8.00 -29.34 1.71
N ASP A 492 -7.37 -29.73 2.82
CA ASP A 492 -6.66 -28.81 3.71
C ASP A 492 -5.52 -28.08 2.97
N VAL A 493 -4.75 -28.80 2.14
CA VAL A 493 -3.67 -28.22 1.36
C VAL A 493 -4.21 -27.20 0.35
N LEU A 494 -5.27 -27.53 -0.38
CA LEU A 494 -5.88 -26.62 -1.36
C LEU A 494 -6.40 -25.33 -0.69
N ASN A 495 -6.96 -25.43 0.50
CA ASN A 495 -7.38 -24.26 1.28
C ASN A 495 -6.18 -23.41 1.70
N ALA A 496 -5.14 -24.04 2.26
CA ALA A 496 -3.91 -23.35 2.66
C ALA A 496 -3.18 -22.69 1.48
N MET A 497 -3.27 -23.27 0.27
CA MET A 497 -2.73 -22.66 -0.95
C MET A 497 -3.36 -21.30 -1.28
N ASN A 498 -4.66 -21.12 -1.00
CA ASN A 498 -5.34 -19.86 -1.23
C ASN A 498 -4.81 -18.75 -0.30
N ASP A 499 -4.57 -19.08 0.97
CA ASP A 499 -4.03 -18.13 1.95
C ASP A 499 -2.60 -17.71 1.60
N VAL A 500 -1.78 -18.68 1.18
CA VAL A 500 -0.42 -18.41 0.69
C VAL A 500 -0.43 -17.55 -0.57
N PHE A 501 -1.26 -17.88 -1.56
CA PHE A 501 -1.35 -17.10 -2.78
C PHE A 501 -1.78 -15.66 -2.48
N THR A 502 -2.76 -15.48 -1.59
CA THR A 502 -3.20 -14.16 -1.14
C THR A 502 -2.09 -13.41 -0.39
N GLY A 503 -1.36 -14.10 0.49
CA GLY A 503 -0.19 -13.56 1.20
C GLY A 503 0.92 -13.11 0.25
N LEU A 504 1.24 -13.93 -0.76
CA LEU A 504 2.18 -13.60 -1.83
C LEU A 504 1.75 -12.37 -2.61
N MET A 505 0.47 -12.28 -2.99
CA MET A 505 -0.04 -11.12 -3.73
C MET A 505 0.05 -9.84 -2.91
N LYS A 506 -0.30 -9.90 -1.62
CA LYS A 506 -0.15 -8.76 -0.69
C LYS A 506 1.30 -8.34 -0.52
N ALA A 507 2.19 -9.28 -0.25
CA ALA A 507 3.62 -9.03 -0.10
C ALA A 507 4.23 -8.49 -1.39
N SER A 508 3.78 -8.98 -2.55
CA SER A 508 4.18 -8.45 -3.85
C SER A 508 3.84 -6.97 -3.99
N GLY A 509 2.58 -6.59 -3.73
CA GLY A 509 2.15 -5.18 -3.81
C GLY A 509 2.89 -4.29 -2.82
N ALA A 510 3.09 -4.75 -1.58
CA ALA A 510 3.87 -4.03 -0.56
C ALA A 510 5.34 -3.88 -0.97
N SER A 511 5.94 -4.91 -1.59
CA SER A 511 7.35 -4.89 -1.97
C SER A 511 7.70 -3.83 -3.02
N VAL A 512 6.79 -3.57 -3.97
CA VAL A 512 7.00 -2.55 -5.01
C VAL A 512 7.23 -1.17 -4.38
N LYS A 513 6.35 -0.78 -3.44
CA LYS A 513 6.45 0.50 -2.71
C LYS A 513 7.65 0.57 -1.78
N LEU A 514 8.05 -0.55 -1.18
CA LEU A 514 9.27 -0.60 -0.35
C LEU A 514 10.53 -0.41 -1.19
N PHE A 515 10.60 -1.05 -2.36
CA PHE A 515 11.73 -0.90 -3.25
C PHE A 515 11.80 0.48 -3.90
N GLU A 516 10.66 1.13 -4.14
CA GLU A 516 10.61 2.55 -4.51
C GLU A 516 11.43 3.40 -3.52
N TYR A 517 11.26 3.21 -2.20
CA TYR A 517 12.06 3.94 -1.20
C TYR A 517 13.51 3.49 -1.10
N ILE A 518 13.79 2.21 -1.27
CA ILE A 518 15.16 1.69 -1.21
C ILE A 518 15.98 2.20 -2.41
N ASP A 519 15.35 2.31 -3.58
CA ASP A 519 16.01 2.68 -4.84
C ASP A 519 15.97 4.17 -5.14
N ARG A 520 15.04 4.91 -4.51
CA ARG A 520 14.97 6.36 -4.65
C ARG A 520 16.28 6.98 -4.17
N LYS A 521 17.01 7.56 -5.12
CA LYS A 521 18.13 8.43 -4.83
C LYS A 521 17.59 9.85 -4.64
N PRO A 522 18.04 10.59 -3.62
CA PRO A 522 17.66 11.99 -3.47
C PRO A 522 18.09 12.78 -4.71
N ASN A 523 17.29 13.78 -5.12
CA ASN A 523 17.65 14.62 -6.26
C ASN A 523 18.88 15.47 -5.92
N ILE A 524 18.90 16.01 -4.70
CA ILE A 524 20.03 16.77 -4.14
C ILE A 524 21.01 15.76 -3.54
N VAL A 525 22.05 15.43 -4.31
CA VAL A 525 23.10 14.52 -3.87
C VAL A 525 24.22 15.33 -3.23
N ASN A 526 24.33 15.23 -1.90
CA ASN A 526 25.32 15.89 -1.05
C ASN A 526 26.77 15.42 -1.29
N ASN A 527 27.27 15.58 -2.52
CA ASN A 527 28.57 15.11 -3.00
C ASN A 527 29.67 16.17 -2.93
N GLY A 528 29.36 17.39 -2.48
CA GLY A 528 30.36 18.43 -2.30
C GLY A 528 31.52 17.96 -1.42
N THR A 529 32.73 18.37 -1.79
CA THR A 529 33.97 17.96 -1.10
C THR A 529 34.68 19.13 -0.44
N GLU A 530 34.24 20.36 -0.71
CA GLU A 530 34.94 21.55 -0.24
C GLU A 530 34.80 21.72 1.27
N LYS A 531 35.96 21.84 1.92
CA LYS A 531 36.14 22.19 3.33
C LYS A 531 37.05 23.39 3.39
N SER A 532 36.49 24.59 3.24
CA SER A 532 37.29 25.80 3.28
C SER A 532 37.90 25.99 4.68
N ASN A 533 39.21 26.15 4.75
CA ASN A 533 39.91 26.52 5.99
C ASN A 533 39.63 27.98 6.39
N HIS A 534 39.13 28.80 5.45
CA HIS A 534 38.78 30.20 5.67
C HIS A 534 37.31 30.41 5.29
N PHE A 535 36.42 30.21 6.26
CA PHE A 535 34.98 30.44 6.13
C PHE A 535 34.65 31.78 6.82
N GLN A 536 34.50 32.85 6.03
CA GLN A 536 34.18 34.19 6.51
C GLN A 536 32.67 34.40 6.62
N GLY A 537 31.89 33.72 5.78
CA GLY A 537 30.44 33.76 5.79
C GLY A 537 29.83 34.91 4.99
N ARG A 538 30.46 35.33 3.88
CA ARG A 538 29.87 36.24 2.89
C ARG A 538 28.83 35.48 2.08
N ILE A 539 27.59 35.97 2.03
CA ILE A 539 26.48 35.30 1.30
C ILE A 539 26.12 36.12 0.07
N GLU A 540 26.00 35.49 -1.09
CA GLU A 540 25.64 36.16 -2.34
C GLU A 540 24.58 35.36 -3.12
N PHE A 541 23.42 35.99 -3.35
CA PHE A 541 22.40 35.49 -4.27
C PHE A 541 22.63 36.16 -5.63
N LYS A 542 22.80 35.37 -6.69
CA LYS A 542 22.97 35.85 -8.08
C LYS A 542 21.82 35.39 -8.96
N ASN A 543 20.93 36.31 -9.29
CA ASN A 543 19.84 36.14 -10.26
C ASN A 543 18.98 34.90 -9.98
N VAL A 544 18.66 34.68 -8.71
CA VAL A 544 18.01 33.45 -8.24
C VAL A 544 16.52 33.46 -8.56
N SER A 545 16.07 32.48 -9.33
CA SER A 545 14.64 32.18 -9.52
C SER A 545 14.33 30.79 -8.97
N PHE A 546 13.15 30.62 -8.36
CA PHE A 546 12.76 29.34 -7.75
C PHE A 546 11.26 29.13 -7.75
N SER A 547 10.87 27.88 -7.97
CA SER A 547 9.49 27.38 -7.93
C SER A 547 9.48 26.07 -7.12
N PHE A 548 8.49 25.89 -6.23
CA PHE A 548 8.38 24.62 -5.52
C PHE A 548 8.05 23.49 -6.51
N PRO A 549 8.59 22.27 -6.31
CA PRO A 549 8.37 21.16 -7.24
C PRO A 549 6.88 20.81 -7.47
N ASN A 550 6.05 20.99 -6.43
CA ASN A 550 4.61 20.77 -6.49
C ASN A 550 3.85 21.84 -7.31
N ARG A 551 4.49 22.98 -7.61
CA ARG A 551 3.92 24.13 -8.33
C ARG A 551 4.95 24.81 -9.24
N LYS A 552 5.47 24.08 -10.23
CA LYS A 552 6.52 24.59 -11.15
C LYS A 552 6.08 25.79 -12.01
N THR A 553 4.79 26.05 -12.16
CA THR A 553 4.27 27.19 -12.94
C THR A 553 4.38 28.51 -12.20
N ASP A 554 4.39 28.47 -10.86
CA ASP A 554 4.31 29.65 -10.02
C ASP A 554 5.70 29.94 -9.43
N LYS A 555 6.48 30.80 -10.09
CA LYS A 555 7.78 31.27 -9.59
C LYS A 555 7.57 32.05 -8.28
N VAL A 556 8.07 31.49 -7.17
CA VAL A 556 8.04 32.10 -5.84
C VAL A 556 9.10 33.18 -5.71
N LEU A 557 10.30 32.92 -6.23
CA LEU A 557 11.38 33.91 -6.35
C LEU A 557 11.64 34.19 -7.83
N LYS A 558 11.88 35.45 -8.16
CA LYS A 558 12.07 35.94 -9.53
C LYS A 558 13.32 36.81 -9.59
N ASN A 559 14.40 36.24 -10.12
CA ASN A 559 15.65 36.95 -10.39
C ASN A 559 16.18 37.78 -9.19
N ILE A 560 16.17 37.20 -7.99
CA ILE A 560 16.64 37.88 -6.77
C ILE A 560 18.17 37.93 -6.75
N SER A 561 18.72 39.11 -6.49
CA SER A 561 20.15 39.35 -6.33
C SER A 561 20.44 40.24 -5.12
N PHE A 562 21.25 39.76 -4.18
CA PHE A 562 21.74 40.55 -3.04
C PHE A 562 23.00 39.92 -2.42
N THR A 563 23.73 40.74 -1.67
CA THR A 563 24.93 40.31 -0.94
C THR A 563 24.81 40.69 0.53
N ILE A 564 25.31 39.80 1.40
CA ILE A 564 25.49 39.98 2.83
C ILE A 564 26.97 39.85 3.14
N GLU A 565 27.55 40.91 3.72
CA GLU A 565 28.96 40.92 4.08
C GLU A 565 29.23 40.18 5.41
N PRO A 566 30.45 39.67 5.63
CA PRO A 566 30.81 38.98 6.87
C PRO A 566 30.53 39.82 8.12
N GLY A 567 29.83 39.23 9.10
CA GLY A 567 29.48 39.90 10.35
C GLY A 567 28.31 40.89 10.26
N GLN A 568 27.70 41.05 9.07
CA GLN A 568 26.56 41.91 8.85
C GLN A 568 25.25 41.23 9.25
N GLN A 569 24.34 41.98 9.87
CA GLN A 569 22.96 41.57 10.13
C GLN A 569 22.02 42.11 9.04
N VAL A 570 21.38 41.21 8.30
CA VAL A 570 20.44 41.55 7.22
C VAL A 570 19.04 41.03 7.52
N ALA A 571 18.05 41.93 7.41
CA ALA A 571 16.65 41.59 7.64
C ALA A 571 15.87 41.46 6.33
N LEU A 572 15.17 40.35 6.14
CA LEU A 572 14.17 40.17 5.08
C LEU A 572 12.78 40.56 5.60
N VAL A 573 12.14 41.51 4.91
CA VAL A 573 10.83 42.05 5.29
C VAL A 573 9.90 42.01 4.09
N GLY A 574 8.60 41.79 4.31
CA GLY A 574 7.62 41.77 3.24
C GLY A 574 6.33 41.05 3.63
N PRO A 575 5.27 41.17 2.82
CA PRO A 575 4.00 40.48 3.08
C PRO A 575 4.17 38.95 3.14
N SER A 576 3.22 38.25 3.79
CA SER A 576 3.18 36.79 3.81
C SER A 576 3.15 36.23 2.37
N GLY A 577 3.89 35.15 2.13
CA GLY A 577 4.00 34.54 0.80
C GLY A 577 4.93 35.26 -0.19
N SER A 578 5.71 36.26 0.24
CA SER A 578 6.65 36.95 -0.65
C SER A 578 7.93 36.18 -0.97
N GLY A 579 8.16 35.01 -0.36
CA GLY A 579 9.35 34.17 -0.60
C GLY A 579 10.48 34.29 0.42
N LYS A 580 10.27 34.97 1.56
CA LYS A 580 11.31 35.16 2.61
C LYS A 580 11.88 33.83 3.13
N THR A 581 11.02 32.93 3.61
CA THR A 581 11.41 31.61 4.13
C THR A 581 12.04 30.73 3.04
N THR A 582 11.64 30.92 1.79
CA THR A 582 12.24 30.25 0.64
C THR A 582 13.72 30.62 0.47
N CYS A 583 14.12 31.86 0.74
CA CYS A 583 15.54 32.24 0.73
C CYS A 583 16.35 31.45 1.76
N ILE A 584 15.81 31.23 2.97
CA ILE A 584 16.45 30.39 3.99
C ILE A 584 16.52 28.93 3.52
N GLY A 585 15.42 28.38 2.96
CA GLY A 585 15.40 27.00 2.48
C GLY A 585 16.40 26.73 1.35
N LEU A 586 16.60 27.71 0.45
CA LEU A 586 17.63 27.62 -0.59
C LEU A 586 19.04 27.76 -0.03
N LEU A 587 19.23 28.62 0.98
CA LEU A 587 20.52 28.80 1.65
C LEU A 587 20.89 27.55 2.46
N GLU A 588 19.96 26.92 3.17
CA GLU A 588 20.15 25.61 3.82
C GLU A 588 20.28 24.46 2.81
N HIS A 589 20.25 24.75 1.50
CA HIS A 589 20.33 23.75 0.44
C HIS A 589 19.27 22.63 0.54
N PHE A 590 18.10 22.96 1.10
CA PHE A 590 16.93 22.05 1.08
C PHE A 590 16.32 21.95 -0.31
N TYR A 591 16.54 22.96 -1.14
CA TYR A 591 16.14 23.03 -2.54
C TYR A 591 17.27 23.60 -3.40
N GLU A 592 17.23 23.30 -4.70
CA GLU A 592 18.06 23.94 -5.71
C GLU A 592 17.27 25.05 -6.41
N ALA A 593 17.96 26.14 -6.79
CA ALA A 593 17.37 27.20 -7.58
C ALA A 593 17.12 26.73 -9.03
N ASP A 594 16.03 27.19 -9.65
CA ASP A 594 15.73 26.90 -11.07
C ASP A 594 16.71 27.62 -11.99
N GLU A 595 17.04 28.87 -11.64
CA GLU A 595 17.96 29.76 -12.36
C GLU A 595 18.81 30.53 -11.35
N GLY A 596 20.01 30.93 -11.75
CA GLY A 596 20.94 31.66 -10.89
C GLY A 596 21.76 30.73 -9.98
N GLN A 597 22.47 31.32 -9.02
CA GLN A 597 23.28 30.58 -8.05
C GLN A 597 23.37 31.30 -6.71
N ILE A 598 23.55 30.53 -5.65
CA ILE A 598 23.81 31.02 -4.30
C ILE A 598 25.24 30.65 -3.95
N LEU A 599 26.01 31.65 -3.53
CA LEU A 599 27.43 31.53 -3.23
C LEU A 599 27.66 31.88 -1.76
N ILE A 600 28.57 31.15 -1.12
CA ILE A 600 29.13 31.50 0.18
C ILE A 600 30.63 31.60 0.01
N ASP A 601 31.21 32.73 0.40
CA ASP A 601 32.63 33.06 0.18
C ASP A 601 33.07 32.76 -1.28
N ASP A 602 32.22 33.18 -2.23
CA ASP A 602 32.39 33.00 -3.69
C ASP A 602 32.33 31.54 -4.20
N ILE A 603 31.98 30.56 -3.35
CA ILE A 603 31.82 29.15 -3.70
C ILE A 603 30.32 28.78 -3.71
N PRO A 604 29.81 28.09 -4.76
CA PRO A 604 28.44 27.59 -4.76
C PRO A 604 28.13 26.67 -3.59
N VAL A 605 26.96 26.85 -2.96
CA VAL A 605 26.53 26.06 -1.78
C VAL A 605 26.62 24.55 -2.03
N GLN A 606 26.30 24.12 -3.25
CA GLN A 606 26.31 22.73 -3.72
C GLN A 606 27.69 22.05 -3.64
N ASN A 607 28.77 22.84 -3.68
CA ASN A 607 30.15 22.33 -3.73
C ASN A 607 30.72 22.00 -2.34
N TYR A 608 30.13 22.54 -1.28
CA TYR A 608 30.57 22.29 0.10
C TYR A 608 30.23 20.88 0.56
N GLU A 609 31.10 20.31 1.40
CA GLU A 609 30.74 19.08 2.11
C GLU A 609 29.56 19.38 3.05
N TYR A 610 28.44 18.67 2.86
CA TYR A 610 27.18 18.89 3.57
C TYR A 610 27.33 18.96 5.10
N LYS A 611 28.14 18.07 5.70
CA LYS A 611 28.34 18.08 7.15
C LYS A 611 29.07 19.33 7.63
N PHE A 612 30.16 19.69 6.96
CA PHE A 612 30.91 20.92 7.24
C PHE A 612 30.02 22.15 7.04
N TYR A 613 29.23 22.17 5.97
CA TYR A 613 28.32 23.27 5.68
C TYR A 613 27.32 23.54 6.82
N HIS A 614 26.58 22.52 7.25
CA HIS A 614 25.60 22.63 8.34
C HIS A 614 26.21 22.70 9.76
N GLU A 615 27.53 22.57 9.88
CA GLU A 615 28.27 22.95 11.09
C GLU A 615 28.50 24.46 11.13
N LYS A 616 28.77 25.08 9.97
CA LYS A 616 29.03 26.52 9.84
C LYS A 616 27.77 27.37 9.71
N VAL A 617 26.67 26.78 9.22
CA VAL A 617 25.37 27.41 9.07
C VAL A 617 24.36 26.78 10.04
N SER A 618 23.72 27.61 10.86
CA SER A 618 22.70 27.18 11.81
C SER A 618 21.37 27.89 11.60
N LEU A 619 20.29 27.12 11.52
CA LEU A 619 18.92 27.60 11.46
C LEU A 619 18.22 27.56 12.83
N VAL A 620 17.54 28.65 13.16
CA VAL A 620 16.52 28.72 14.22
C VAL A 620 15.17 28.95 13.54
N SER A 621 14.37 27.89 13.47
CA SER A 621 13.05 27.88 12.82
C SER A 621 11.97 28.60 13.62
N GLN A 622 10.87 28.95 12.94
CA GLN A 622 9.69 29.60 13.53
C GLN A 622 9.03 28.74 14.62
N GLU A 623 8.86 27.44 14.36
CA GLU A 623 8.31 26.48 15.32
C GLU A 623 9.42 25.60 15.89
N PRO A 624 9.83 25.80 17.15
CA PRO A 624 10.93 25.06 17.75
C PRO A 624 10.47 23.65 18.12
N VAL A 625 10.95 22.65 17.38
CA VAL A 625 10.72 21.23 17.68
C VAL A 625 11.80 20.70 18.61
N LEU A 626 11.38 20.16 19.75
CA LEU A 626 12.22 19.40 20.67
C LEU A 626 11.92 17.91 20.51
N HIS A 627 12.97 17.10 20.44
CA HIS A 627 12.85 15.64 20.43
C HIS A 627 12.48 15.13 21.81
N ALA A 628 11.81 13.97 21.86
CA ALA A 628 11.44 13.28 23.09
C ALA A 628 12.67 12.65 23.78
N ARG A 629 13.49 13.51 24.39
CA ARG A 629 14.76 13.26 25.08
C ARG A 629 14.98 14.36 26.13
N SER A 630 16.02 14.25 26.95
CA SER A 630 16.40 15.29 27.91
C SER A 630 16.70 16.64 27.24
N ILE A 631 16.62 17.74 28.01
CA ILE A 631 17.00 19.09 27.54
C ILE A 631 18.46 19.09 27.07
N LYS A 632 19.33 18.42 27.84
CA LYS A 632 20.74 18.23 27.50
C LYS A 632 20.92 17.60 26.12
N ASP A 633 20.24 16.48 25.87
CA ASP A 633 20.32 15.77 24.60
C ASP A 633 19.75 16.57 23.44
N ASN A 634 18.75 17.41 23.70
CA ASN A 634 18.21 18.33 22.70
C ASN A 634 19.22 19.42 22.30
N ILE A 635 19.96 20.00 23.25
CA ILE A 635 21.03 20.96 22.94
C ILE A 635 22.16 20.24 22.21
N GLN A 636 22.62 19.12 22.77
CA GLN A 636 23.70 18.28 22.23
C GLN A 636 23.40 17.78 20.81
N TYR A 637 22.13 17.60 20.42
CA TYR A 637 21.74 17.22 19.06
C TYR A 637 22.30 18.16 17.97
N GLY A 638 22.66 19.40 18.33
CA GLY A 638 23.36 20.32 17.44
C GLY A 638 24.71 19.78 16.94
N VAL A 639 25.44 18.98 17.72
CA VAL A 639 26.81 18.56 17.40
C VAL A 639 26.99 17.04 17.55
N ILE A 640 27.82 16.46 16.68
CA ILE A 640 28.08 15.01 16.68
C ILE A 640 28.96 14.61 17.87
N GLU A 641 29.92 15.47 18.24
CA GLU A 641 30.86 15.23 19.33
C GLU A 641 30.21 15.53 20.67
N ASN A 642 30.33 14.64 21.65
CA ASN A 642 29.84 14.87 23.01
C ASN A 642 30.55 16.09 23.61
N LYS A 643 29.77 17.14 23.91
CA LYS A 643 30.25 18.36 24.53
C LYS A 643 30.26 18.22 26.04
N SER A 644 31.15 18.97 26.69
CA SER A 644 31.19 18.99 28.15
C SER A 644 29.91 19.62 28.71
N GLN A 645 29.56 19.28 29.95
CA GLN A 645 28.42 19.90 30.63
C GLN A 645 28.58 21.42 30.72
N GLU A 646 29.82 21.90 30.89
CA GLU A 646 30.16 23.32 30.96
C GLU A 646 29.88 24.04 29.63
N GLU A 647 30.19 23.42 28.48
CA GLU A 647 29.87 23.98 27.17
C GLU A 647 28.35 24.07 26.93
N ILE A 648 27.60 23.03 27.34
CA ILE A 648 26.13 23.02 27.25
C ILE A 648 25.52 24.12 28.13
N GLU A 649 26.04 24.31 29.34
CA GLU A 649 25.59 25.36 30.25
C GLU A 649 25.93 26.75 29.72
N TYR A 650 27.12 26.92 29.15
CA TYR A 650 27.53 28.19 28.55
C TYR A 650 26.59 28.62 27.41
N VAL A 651 26.28 27.73 26.45
CA VAL A 651 25.35 28.08 25.37
C VAL A 651 23.91 28.26 25.86
N ALA A 652 23.50 27.53 26.89
CA ALA A 652 22.20 27.74 27.53
C ALA A 652 22.13 29.09 28.25
N GLN A 653 23.22 29.58 28.84
CA GLN A 653 23.29 30.93 29.41
C GLN A 653 23.24 32.00 28.31
N MET A 654 23.98 31.82 27.20
CA MET A 654 23.91 32.72 26.05
C MET A 654 22.50 32.81 25.47
N ALA A 655 21.78 31.69 25.43
CA ALA A 655 20.39 31.61 24.97
C ALA A 655 19.35 32.05 26.02
N ASN A 656 19.76 32.57 27.18
CA ASN A 656 18.89 32.87 28.33
C ASN A 656 18.03 31.67 28.79
N ALA A 657 18.48 30.45 28.57
CA ALA A 657 17.76 29.22 28.91
C ALA A 657 18.14 28.64 30.27
N HIS A 658 19.38 28.86 30.73
CA HIS A 658 19.91 28.25 31.95
C HIS A 658 19.04 28.51 33.19
N SER A 659 18.53 29.74 33.36
CA SER A 659 17.77 30.13 34.54
C SER A 659 16.50 29.30 34.76
N PHE A 660 15.72 29.04 33.71
CA PHE A 660 14.51 28.23 33.82
C PHE A 660 14.83 26.74 33.82
N ILE A 661 15.88 26.30 33.11
CA ILE A 661 16.29 24.90 33.11
C ILE A 661 16.67 24.46 34.52
N SER A 662 17.44 25.28 35.24
CA SER A 662 17.85 25.02 36.62
C SER A 662 16.70 25.02 37.63
N GLN A 663 15.52 25.53 37.26
CA GLN A 663 14.31 25.49 38.10
C GLN A 663 13.54 24.17 37.96
N PHE A 664 13.78 23.37 36.91
CA PHE A 664 13.18 22.05 36.82
C PHE A 664 13.78 21.09 37.86
N GLN A 665 12.97 20.17 38.36
CA GLN A 665 13.39 19.19 39.37
C GLN A 665 14.62 18.38 38.95
N ASN A 666 14.74 18.05 37.65
CA ASN A 666 15.86 17.29 37.10
C ASN A 666 16.85 18.17 36.30
N GLY A 667 16.71 19.50 36.35
CA GLY A 667 17.57 20.42 35.62
C GLY A 667 17.64 20.08 34.12
N TYR A 668 18.87 19.89 33.61
CA TYR A 668 19.14 19.51 32.23
C TYR A 668 18.73 18.09 31.84
N GLU A 669 18.53 17.20 32.82
CA GLU A 669 18.06 15.82 32.60
C GLU A 669 16.52 15.74 32.55
N THR A 670 15.84 16.89 32.53
CA THR A 670 14.38 16.94 32.36
C THR A 670 13.99 16.46 30.96
N GLU A 671 13.11 15.47 30.88
CA GLU A 671 12.61 14.90 29.63
C GLU A 671 11.65 15.86 28.90
N CYS A 672 11.87 16.04 27.59
CA CYS A 672 11.03 16.82 26.68
C CYS A 672 10.06 15.91 25.89
N GLY A 673 9.12 16.51 25.16
CA GLY A 673 8.20 15.82 24.24
C GLY A 673 6.80 15.58 24.82
N GLU A 674 5.96 14.81 24.11
CA GLU A 674 4.55 14.57 24.50
C GLU A 674 4.39 13.92 25.88
N ARG A 675 5.37 13.13 26.32
CA ARG A 675 5.40 12.47 27.64
C ARG A 675 6.23 13.21 28.69
N GLY A 676 6.92 14.29 28.29
CA GLY A 676 7.79 15.08 29.14
C GLY A 676 7.10 16.31 29.73
N VAL A 677 7.88 17.22 30.30
CA VAL A 677 7.36 18.50 30.80
C VAL A 677 6.92 19.37 29.63
N GLN A 678 5.69 19.90 29.70
CA GLN A 678 5.22 20.87 28.70
C GLN A 678 5.92 22.21 28.92
N MET A 679 6.76 22.59 27.94
CA MET A 679 7.45 23.87 27.93
C MET A 679 6.67 24.91 27.12
N SER A 680 6.76 26.17 27.54
CA SER A 680 6.19 27.28 26.77
C SER A 680 6.90 27.44 25.42
N GLY A 681 6.25 28.10 24.45
CA GLY A 681 6.87 28.38 23.14
C GLY A 681 8.22 29.08 23.28
N GLY A 682 8.33 30.05 24.20
CA GLY A 682 9.57 30.80 24.42
C GLY A 682 10.68 29.98 25.06
N GLN A 683 10.34 29.04 25.95
CA GLN A 683 11.32 28.10 26.50
C GLN A 683 11.87 27.18 25.41
N LYS A 684 10.98 26.62 24.55
CA LYS A 684 11.39 25.79 23.42
C LYS A 684 12.28 26.57 22.44
N GLN A 685 11.95 27.82 22.17
CA GLN A 685 12.74 28.68 21.28
C GLN A 685 14.16 28.92 21.81
N ARG A 686 14.30 29.20 23.12
CA ARG A 686 15.61 29.38 23.74
C ARG A 686 16.45 28.11 23.74
N ILE A 687 15.84 26.94 23.91
CA ILE A 687 16.54 25.65 23.77
C ILE A 687 16.96 25.43 22.31
N ALA A 688 16.10 25.75 21.33
CA ALA A 688 16.45 25.67 19.92
C ALA A 688 17.60 26.65 19.54
N LEU A 689 17.63 27.84 20.13
CA LEU A 689 18.73 28.79 19.99
C LEU A 689 20.03 28.22 20.60
N ALA A 690 19.99 27.67 21.82
CA ALA A 690 21.15 27.00 22.41
C ALA A 690 21.68 25.85 21.53
N ARG A 691 20.77 25.06 20.94
CA ARG A 691 21.08 23.98 19.98
C ARG A 691 21.73 24.49 18.69
N ALA A 692 21.39 25.70 18.24
CA ALA A 692 22.06 26.34 17.10
C ALA A 692 23.46 26.88 17.48
N LEU A 693 23.62 27.40 18.70
CA LEU A 693 24.86 28.03 19.18
C LEU A 693 25.95 27.03 19.55
N ILE A 694 25.61 25.83 20.02
CA ILE A 694 26.59 24.79 20.37
C ILE A 694 27.47 24.38 19.17
N ARG A 695 27.00 24.61 17.94
CA ARG A 695 27.78 24.43 16.70
C ARG A 695 28.85 25.51 16.47
N SER A 696 28.79 26.62 17.20
CA SER A 696 29.60 27.82 16.94
C SER A 696 29.55 28.28 15.47
N PRO A 697 28.35 28.55 14.94
CA PRO A 697 28.17 28.86 13.51
C PRO A 697 28.76 30.22 13.13
N ASN A 698 29.22 30.32 11.88
CA ASN A 698 29.63 31.57 11.24
C ASN A 698 28.43 32.32 10.64
N ILE A 699 27.45 31.57 10.14
CA ILE A 699 26.20 32.09 9.59
C ILE A 699 25.04 31.63 10.48
N LEU A 700 24.23 32.58 10.96
CA LEU A 700 23.03 32.31 11.75
C LEU A 700 21.78 32.73 10.96
N LEU A 701 20.89 31.78 10.73
CA LEU A 701 19.61 31.99 10.05
C LEU A 701 18.48 31.99 11.08
N LEU A 702 17.69 33.06 11.09
CA LEU A 702 16.59 33.25 12.05
C LEU A 702 15.28 33.40 11.28
N ASP A 703 14.45 32.37 11.27
CA ASP A 703 13.16 32.37 10.57
C ASP A 703 12.02 32.67 11.54
N GLU A 704 11.56 33.92 11.60
CA GLU A 704 10.44 34.36 12.44
C GLU A 704 10.50 33.88 13.91
N ALA A 705 11.72 33.78 14.47
CA ALA A 705 12.01 33.14 15.76
C ALA A 705 11.28 33.71 17.00
N THR A 706 10.49 34.78 16.85
CA THR A 706 9.73 35.41 17.95
C THR A 706 8.25 35.65 17.63
N SER A 707 7.74 35.22 16.48
CA SER A 707 6.38 35.56 16.03
C SER A 707 5.28 34.90 16.86
N ALA A 708 5.55 33.74 17.45
CA ALA A 708 4.58 32.94 18.21
C ALA A 708 4.69 33.10 19.75
N LEU A 709 5.42 34.12 20.21
CA LEU A 709 5.75 34.32 21.62
C LEU A 709 4.94 35.46 22.26
N ASP A 710 4.65 35.31 23.55
CA ASP A 710 4.16 36.39 24.40
C ASP A 710 5.26 37.43 24.66
N ALA A 711 4.87 38.66 25.04
CA ALA A 711 5.79 39.80 25.10
C ALA A 711 6.98 39.60 26.05
N GLU A 712 6.79 38.90 27.18
CA GLU A 712 7.87 38.63 28.12
C GLU A 712 8.88 37.62 27.54
N ALA A 713 8.38 36.50 27.01
CA ALA A 713 9.22 35.51 26.35
C ALA A 713 9.92 36.06 25.11
N GLU A 714 9.24 36.90 24.33
CA GLU A 714 9.81 37.60 23.17
C GLU A 714 10.99 38.46 23.60
N SER A 715 10.85 39.28 24.66
CA SER A 715 11.93 40.13 25.16
C SER A 715 13.16 39.29 25.56
N GLN A 716 12.94 38.17 26.26
CA GLN A 716 14.02 37.27 26.68
C GLN A 716 14.74 36.61 25.51
N VAL A 717 14.00 36.22 24.46
CA VAL A 717 14.57 35.63 23.23
C VAL A 717 15.30 36.68 22.39
N GLN A 718 14.75 37.89 22.24
CA GLN A 718 15.41 38.99 21.51
C GLN A 718 16.71 39.40 22.17
N GLU A 719 16.75 39.47 23.51
CA GLU A 719 17.98 39.74 24.25
C GLU A 719 19.04 38.67 24.00
N ALA A 720 18.64 37.39 24.02
CA ALA A 720 19.53 36.29 23.68
C ALA A 720 20.04 36.39 22.23
N ILE A 721 19.16 36.66 21.27
CA ILE A 721 19.52 36.87 19.87
C ILE A 721 20.54 38.00 19.75
N ALA A 722 20.31 39.16 20.36
CA ALA A 722 21.19 40.32 20.29
C ALA A 722 22.63 40.00 20.76
N ARG A 723 22.79 39.19 21.81
CA ARG A 723 24.12 38.74 22.27
C ARG A 723 24.78 37.75 21.30
N THR A 724 23.98 36.96 20.60
CA THR A 724 24.47 35.89 19.71
C THR A 724 24.84 36.36 18.31
N VAL A 725 24.28 37.48 17.86
CA VAL A 725 24.55 38.07 16.53
C VAL A 725 25.99 38.59 16.41
N ILE A 726 26.62 38.98 17.53
CA ILE A 726 27.95 39.59 17.53
C ILE A 726 28.99 38.63 16.92
N GLY A 727 29.68 39.10 15.88
CA GLY A 727 30.76 38.37 15.20
C GLY A 727 30.29 37.30 14.21
N ARG A 728 29.00 37.29 13.83
CA ARG A 728 28.42 36.31 12.89
C ARG A 728 27.68 37.02 11.77
N THR A 729 27.66 36.42 10.59
CA THR A 729 26.76 36.86 9.52
C THR A 729 25.35 36.39 9.86
N VAL A 730 24.37 37.29 9.87
CA VAL A 730 23.00 36.95 10.29
C VAL A 730 22.00 37.32 9.23
N LEU A 731 21.20 36.33 8.81
CA LEU A 731 20.02 36.55 7.98
C LEU A 731 18.77 36.32 8.82
N VAL A 732 17.98 37.36 9.04
CA VAL A 732 16.77 37.30 9.85
C VAL A 732 15.52 37.60 9.03
N ILE A 733 14.54 36.73 9.09
CA ILE A 733 13.18 37.00 8.63
C ILE A 733 12.44 37.59 9.82
N ALA A 734 12.21 38.89 9.76
CA ALA A 734 11.68 39.63 10.89
C ALA A 734 10.23 40.08 10.61
N HIS A 735 9.32 39.65 11.49
CA HIS A 735 7.96 40.17 11.55
C HIS A 735 7.82 41.27 12.63
N ARG A 736 8.82 41.48 13.51
CA ARG A 736 8.79 42.44 14.63
C ARG A 736 9.71 43.65 14.40
N LEU A 737 9.20 44.86 14.65
CA LEU A 737 9.88 46.12 14.37
C LEU A 737 11.22 46.28 15.12
N SER A 738 11.32 45.76 16.35
CA SER A 738 12.53 45.80 17.18
C SER A 738 13.71 45.11 16.50
N THR A 739 13.48 43.91 15.95
CA THR A 739 14.50 43.13 15.22
C THR A 739 14.89 43.78 13.90
N ILE A 740 13.90 44.36 13.20
CA ILE A 740 14.12 45.03 11.91
C ILE A 740 14.97 46.30 12.09
N ARG A 741 14.68 47.10 13.12
CA ARG A 741 15.34 48.41 13.33
C ARG A 741 16.84 48.29 13.58
N ASN A 742 17.27 47.19 14.20
CA ASN A 742 18.66 46.95 14.57
C ASN A 742 19.48 46.30 13.46
N ALA A 743 18.88 45.94 12.31
CA ALA A 743 19.60 45.35 11.20
C ALA A 743 20.43 46.40 10.45
N ASP A 744 21.65 46.03 10.06
CA ASP A 744 22.56 46.88 9.28
C ASP A 744 21.99 47.17 7.88
N LYS A 745 21.24 46.22 7.33
CA LYS A 745 20.64 46.30 6.01
C LYS A 745 19.30 45.56 5.98
N ILE A 746 18.32 46.15 5.31
CA ILE A 746 16.96 45.63 5.18
C ILE A 746 16.68 45.41 3.70
N LEU A 747 16.18 44.22 3.36
CA LEU A 747 15.72 43.85 2.04
C LEU A 747 14.21 43.63 2.09
N VAL A 748 13.49 44.41 1.29
CA VAL A 748 12.03 44.31 1.21
C VAL A 748 11.67 43.48 -0.01
N ILE A 749 11.03 42.33 0.22
CA ILE A 749 10.65 41.39 -0.83
C ILE A 749 9.14 41.46 -1.06
N GLN A 750 8.74 41.67 -2.32
CA GLN A 750 7.35 41.64 -2.75
C GLN A 750 7.22 40.84 -4.06
N TYR A 751 6.24 39.92 -4.11
CA TYR A 751 5.99 39.06 -5.28
C TYR A 751 7.21 38.31 -5.85
N GLY A 752 8.16 37.97 -4.97
CA GLY A 752 9.39 37.25 -5.33
C GLY A 752 10.54 38.12 -5.82
N GLU A 753 10.44 39.45 -5.69
CA GLU A 753 11.46 40.41 -6.12
C GLU A 753 11.86 41.35 -4.97
N ILE A 754 13.10 41.86 -4.99
CA ILE A 754 13.55 42.88 -4.04
C ILE A 754 13.10 44.25 -4.58
N VAL A 755 12.19 44.89 -3.85
CA VAL A 755 11.61 46.19 -4.25
C VAL A 755 12.31 47.36 -3.57
N GLU A 756 12.84 47.17 -2.36
CA GLU A 756 13.56 48.19 -1.61
C GLU A 756 14.73 47.58 -0.83
N GLU A 757 15.82 48.35 -0.75
CA GLU A 757 17.02 48.02 0.01
C GLU A 757 17.56 49.28 0.70
N GLY A 758 18.02 49.13 1.94
CA GLY A 758 18.68 50.19 2.71
C GLY A 758 18.66 49.98 4.22
N THR A 759 19.09 50.99 4.97
CA THR A 759 18.97 51.02 6.44
C THR A 759 17.56 51.42 6.86
N HIS A 760 17.20 51.16 8.13
CA HIS A 760 15.91 51.58 8.68
C HIS A 760 15.60 53.06 8.41
N VAL A 761 16.56 53.95 8.68
CA VAL A 761 16.41 55.40 8.49
C VAL A 761 16.21 55.75 7.01
N ALA A 762 17.00 55.15 6.12
CA ALA A 762 16.90 55.41 4.69
C ALA A 762 15.53 54.96 4.12
N LEU A 763 15.04 53.78 4.50
CA LEU A 763 13.77 53.25 4.03
C LEU A 763 12.56 53.98 4.61
N MET A 764 12.63 54.46 5.86
CA MET A 764 11.58 55.30 6.45
C MET A 764 11.43 56.63 5.71
N ASN A 765 12.54 57.23 5.25
CA ASN A 765 12.54 58.48 4.49
C ASN A 765 12.04 58.31 3.04
N LYS A 766 12.15 57.11 2.46
CA LYS A 766 11.63 56.81 1.12
C LYS A 766 10.09 56.72 1.06
N HIS A 767 9.42 56.58 2.20
CA HIS A 767 7.96 56.40 2.29
C HIS A 767 7.39 55.27 1.41
N GLY A 768 8.19 54.24 1.14
CA GLY A 768 7.82 53.09 0.32
C GLY A 768 7.01 52.01 1.05
N LEU A 769 7.01 50.79 0.52
CA LEU A 769 6.42 49.60 1.10
C LEU A 769 6.94 49.33 2.51
N TYR A 770 8.24 49.52 2.76
CA TYR A 770 8.80 49.37 4.10
C TYR A 770 8.11 50.28 5.11
N TYR A 771 8.01 51.57 4.80
CA TYR A 771 7.37 52.57 5.65
C TYR A 771 5.90 52.20 5.92
N GLN A 772 5.18 51.70 4.91
CA GLN A 772 3.79 51.25 5.07
C GLN A 772 3.68 50.05 6.00
N LEU A 773 4.58 49.07 5.90
CA LEU A 773 4.62 47.89 6.78
C LEU A 773 4.89 48.32 8.24
N VAL A 774 5.88 49.18 8.46
CA VAL A 774 6.21 49.72 9.79
C VAL A 774 5.03 50.50 10.37
N LYS A 775 4.39 51.37 9.58
CA LYS A 775 3.23 52.15 10.02
C LYS A 775 2.07 51.26 10.44
N ARG A 776 1.74 50.23 9.65
CA ARG A 776 0.69 49.27 9.98
C ARG A 776 0.99 48.52 11.29
N GLN A 777 2.23 48.10 11.46
CA GLN A 777 2.65 47.36 12.65
C GLN A 777 2.63 48.22 13.92
N THR A 778 3.00 49.50 13.82
CA THR A 778 3.00 50.44 14.96
C THR A 778 1.56 50.72 15.42
N VAL A 779 0.61 50.82 14.49
CA VAL A 779 -0.82 50.97 14.79
C VAL A 779 -1.40 49.69 15.44
N GLN A 780 -1.02 48.50 14.96
CA GLN A 780 -1.44 47.24 15.59
C GLN A 780 -0.92 47.09 17.02
N ASN A 781 0.37 47.34 17.27
CA ASN A 781 0.95 47.30 18.62
C ASN A 781 0.28 48.33 19.57
N GLY A 782 -0.01 49.54 19.08
CA GLY A 782 -0.73 50.55 19.88
C GLY A 782 -2.18 50.16 20.20
N THR A 783 -2.83 49.37 19.33
CA THR A 783 -4.20 48.90 19.54
C THR A 783 -4.25 47.70 20.50
N GLU A 784 -3.26 46.82 20.47
CA GLU A 784 -3.12 45.70 21.43
C GLU A 784 -2.84 46.20 22.85
N ILE A 785 -1.94 47.18 23.01
CA ILE A 785 -1.68 47.82 24.31
C ILE A 785 -2.95 48.50 24.85
N ARG A 786 -3.71 49.18 23.99
CA ARG A 786 -4.99 49.82 24.39
C ARG A 786 -6.05 48.79 24.80
N LYS A 787 -6.11 47.62 24.13
CA LYS A 787 -7.01 46.52 24.51
C LYS A 787 -6.63 45.90 25.86
N GLN A 788 -5.34 45.69 26.12
CA GLN A 788 -4.84 45.16 27.41
C GLN A 788 -5.09 46.13 28.57
N LEU A 789 -4.90 47.44 28.35
CA LEU A 789 -5.24 48.46 29.35
C LEU A 789 -6.75 48.50 29.64
N THR A 790 -7.61 48.40 28.62
CA THR A 790 -9.08 48.33 28.82
C THR A 790 -9.59 47.01 29.41
N GLN A 791 -8.80 45.93 29.37
CA GLN A 791 -9.14 44.66 30.02
C GLN A 791 -8.77 44.67 31.50
N ASN A 792 -7.63 45.27 31.88
CA ASN A 792 -7.25 45.43 33.29
C ASN A 792 -8.19 46.36 34.07
N ASP A 793 -8.76 47.39 33.44
CA ASP A 793 -9.75 48.28 34.07
C ASP A 793 -11.13 47.64 34.29
N LYS A 794 -11.39 46.44 33.72
CA LYS A 794 -12.67 45.72 33.90
C LYS A 794 -12.60 44.58 34.94
N THR A 795 -11.46 44.37 35.59
CA THR A 795 -11.24 43.33 36.60
C THR A 795 -11.11 43.86 38.03
N THR A 796 -11.77 44.97 38.37
CA THR A 796 -12.00 45.33 39.77
C THR A 796 -13.36 44.78 40.22
N ILE A 797 -13.39 43.48 40.51
CA ILE A 797 -14.51 42.84 41.20
C ILE A 797 -14.43 43.19 42.69
N SER A 798 -15.55 43.67 43.21
CA SER A 798 -15.87 43.95 44.60
C SER A 798 -15.35 42.90 45.58
N ILE A 799 -14.42 43.30 46.47
CA ILE A 799 -14.17 42.63 47.74
C ILE A 799 -14.37 43.68 48.83
N GLY A 800 -15.50 43.56 49.53
CA GLY A 800 -15.76 44.38 50.71
C GLY A 800 -15.05 43.80 51.93
N ILE A 801 -14.18 44.60 52.55
CA ILE A 801 -13.78 44.63 53.97
C ILE A 801 -13.38 46.09 54.25
N PRO A 802 -13.79 46.71 55.37
CA PRO A 802 -13.55 48.13 55.62
C PRO A 802 -12.13 48.36 56.12
N LEU A 803 -11.46 49.41 55.62
CA LEU A 803 -10.26 49.95 56.23
C LEU A 803 -10.47 51.43 56.53
N THR A 804 -10.55 51.70 57.83
CA THR A 804 -10.30 53.00 58.46
C THR A 804 -8.94 53.56 58.06
N ASP A 805 -8.93 54.88 57.85
CA ASP A 805 -7.80 55.81 57.88
C ASP A 805 -6.53 55.46 57.08
N THR A 806 -6.27 56.26 56.04
CA THR A 806 -5.14 57.21 56.08
C THR A 806 -5.18 58.18 54.89
N LYS A 807 -5.30 59.47 55.22
CA LYS A 807 -4.96 60.60 54.34
C LYS A 807 -3.47 60.55 53.99
N LYS A 808 -3.13 60.74 52.70
CA LYS A 808 -2.22 61.79 52.18
C LYS A 808 -1.73 61.45 50.77
N TYR A 809 -1.52 62.52 50.00
CA TYR A 809 -0.89 62.61 48.67
C TYR A 809 -1.77 62.32 47.45
N SER A 810 -2.38 63.36 46.89
CA SER A 810 -1.82 64.01 45.68
C SER A 810 -2.86 64.95 45.04
N THR A 811 -2.82 66.21 45.47
CA THR A 811 -3.25 67.35 44.66
C THR A 811 -2.11 67.68 43.70
N SER A 812 -2.28 67.49 42.39
CA SER A 812 -1.73 68.41 41.37
C SER A 812 -2.19 68.05 39.94
N PHE A 813 -2.84 69.04 39.32
CA PHE A 813 -2.87 69.37 37.89
C PHE A 813 -3.84 68.65 36.92
N ASN A 814 -4.97 69.36 36.74
CA ASN A 814 -5.82 69.43 35.56
C ASN A 814 -5.14 70.04 34.31
N LEU A 815 -5.86 69.89 33.17
CA LEU A 815 -5.87 70.70 31.93
C LEU A 815 -4.74 70.37 30.92
N VAL A 816 -5.00 70.05 29.64
CA VAL A 816 -5.65 70.88 28.59
C VAL A 816 -6.09 70.03 27.36
N GLN A 817 -7.34 70.25 26.90
CA GLN A 817 -7.93 70.33 25.52
C GLN A 817 -7.45 69.42 24.36
N SER A 818 -8.31 68.63 23.69
CA SER A 818 -9.37 68.95 22.70
C SER A 818 -8.88 69.45 21.31
N VAL A 819 -8.88 68.58 20.30
CA VAL A 819 -9.69 68.57 19.05
C VAL A 819 -9.70 67.14 18.53
#